data_AF-A0A536ASE6-F1
#
_entry.id   AF-A0A536ASE6-F1
#
_cell.length_a   1.000
_cell.length_b   1.000
_cell.length_c   1.000
_cell.angle_alpha   90.00
_cell.angle_beta   90.00
_cell.angle_gamma   90.00
#
_symmetry.space_group_name_H-M   'P 1'
#
loop_
_entity.id
_entity.type
_entity.pdbx_description
1 polymer ?
#
loop_
_entity_poly.entity_id
_entity_poly.type
_entity_poly.pdbx_seq_one_letter_code
_entity_poly.pdbx_strand_id
1 'polypeptide(L)'
;MPQPWWRSAVFYQVYVRSFADSNDDGIGDLAGITSKLGYIRDLGVDAIWLTPFYPSPQKDHGYDVADYFGVNPEYGTLEDFDHLLGRAHDLRLKVLVDIVPNHTSDQHEWFQAAISSADDEYRARYHFADPKADGAPPNNWTSSFGGPAWSPEPNGKQWYLHLFAPEQPDLNWWHPEVPKEFERILKFWLDRGTDGFRIDVGSALFKRKDLADRPLVGDRITGAARFDSAFGIIDQPQLHDVYRSWRRIANEYQPDRVLVGEIFDPRRHAKYIVPDQLHMAFALIHTQWEAGQWRRSIEVMQEALRGPGAEPTWTLANHDVVRPVTRLGGGSLGRARARAALLLLLGLPGQVFLYQGEELGLEEVDVPDDKRQDPVFFHTNGRQPGRDGCRVPLPWRRGQPHAGFSAAEPWLPMPASWDGLAVDVQAGSAASMLGHFRRALAARRELGGRLPGRIEWLEVGPAVTAYRRGPLEVVCNFGRRQARLRMDGRLLMGSDPLVSSSHGRLHLPASSAAWLYPVARPFSPALTPAVAQGMSPFSPRYINRELSRLDFDERVLAMAEDPKLPLLERVRFLAIFSQNLDDFFQVRVAGLKEQVLAAVAVASPDGMSPLDQLKAIRSRVEGLVERQVGIYKRDILPALGQSGITIVRGEEVSKKELSQLHTVFREQIFPVLTPLAVDPGHPFPYMSHLSLNLAVIVRDPQRKQQRFARVKVPPVLPRFIPLIEGERYVPLEDVIALHLTALFAGMDIVTQSPFRVTRDGDLDDVDSDAEDLLAAIQTELRRRRRHARVVRLEVDPGMSAEVLELLTRELELQPPDIYQVDGLLDIGSLHFFSQLDRPDLKEEPWTPTTQPRLRGIAAEVPDLFAVLRAGDIIAHHPYDSFATSVEAFIDHASSDPEVLAIKQTLYRTSGNASPIVRALIRAAERGKQVVALVEIKARGDEQANIGWARALEEANVHVVYGLLGLKTHAKVTLVVRREGGHIQHYLHVGTGNYNPNTARIYEDVSLLSADSDLGADVTELFNLLTGYSRQSRYRKLLVAPTNLRSGITQLIEREAVVGGRIIIKVNNLIDQEIIDALYDASQSGAHIDLLVRSMCSLRPGVPGLSDRIRVRSIVGQFLEHSRIFSFGNAGRPEYYLGSSDLMPRNLDRRVEAVVPVTDPRLRVRLQQILDVSLADDVLAWDLGPDGAWHKVPTVRAINSHARFKELALESAHGNGLSGVPHI
;
A
#
# COMPACT_ATOMS: atom_id res chain seq x y z
N MET A 1 15.65 -19.72 6.11
CA MET A 1 14.76 -20.81 6.54
C MET A 1 14.19 -21.51 5.31
N PRO A 2 13.89 -22.82 5.35
CA PRO A 2 13.16 -23.48 4.27
C PRO A 2 11.78 -22.83 4.06
N GLN A 3 11.31 -22.83 2.82
CA GLN A 3 9.99 -22.30 2.45
C GLN A 3 8.88 -23.15 3.11
N PRO A 4 7.78 -22.56 3.64
CA PRO A 4 6.67 -23.33 4.20
C PRO A 4 6.10 -24.32 3.17
N TRP A 5 5.78 -25.54 3.62
CA TRP A 5 5.42 -26.67 2.74
C TRP A 5 4.26 -26.37 1.78
N TRP A 6 3.33 -25.54 2.25
CA TRP A 6 2.08 -25.25 1.55
C TRP A 6 2.19 -24.20 0.46
N ARG A 7 3.27 -23.42 0.37
CA ARG A 7 3.32 -22.25 -0.52
C ARG A 7 3.16 -22.57 -2.01
N SER A 8 3.59 -23.75 -2.45
CA SER A 8 3.47 -24.20 -3.83
C SER A 8 2.73 -25.54 -3.97
N ALA A 9 2.11 -25.99 -2.88
CA ALA A 9 1.51 -27.31 -2.77
C ALA A 9 0.31 -27.49 -3.70
N VAL A 10 0.13 -28.73 -4.14
CA VAL A 10 -1.07 -29.20 -4.83
C VAL A 10 -1.91 -30.03 -3.87
N PHE A 11 -3.16 -29.62 -3.67
CA PHE A 11 -4.14 -30.26 -2.82
C PHE A 11 -5.12 -31.07 -3.67
N TYR A 12 -5.51 -32.24 -3.18
CA TYR A 12 -6.51 -33.10 -3.81
C TYR A 12 -7.71 -33.24 -2.89
N GLN A 13 -8.86 -32.72 -3.33
CA GLN A 13 -10.09 -32.84 -2.60
C GLN A 13 -10.71 -34.23 -2.78
N VAL A 14 -11.00 -34.86 -1.66
CA VAL A 14 -11.66 -36.15 -1.54
C VAL A 14 -13.07 -35.94 -1.00
N TYR A 15 -14.06 -36.30 -1.80
CA TYR A 15 -15.45 -36.39 -1.36
C TYR A 15 -15.65 -37.79 -0.77
N VAL A 16 -15.65 -37.89 0.57
CA VAL A 16 -15.53 -39.16 1.31
C VAL A 16 -16.49 -40.22 0.78
N ARG A 17 -17.78 -39.87 0.69
CA ARG A 17 -18.88 -40.72 0.22
C ARG A 17 -18.70 -41.32 -1.18
N SER A 18 -17.84 -40.74 -2.01
CA SER A 18 -17.72 -41.07 -3.44
C SER A 18 -16.33 -41.45 -3.88
N PHE A 19 -15.36 -41.49 -2.97
CA PHE A 19 -13.99 -41.75 -3.35
C PHE A 19 -13.71 -43.24 -3.50
N ALA A 20 -13.87 -44.03 -2.44
CA ALA A 20 -13.72 -45.47 -2.46
C ALA A 20 -14.47 -46.10 -1.28
N ASP A 21 -15.20 -47.17 -1.55
CA ASP A 21 -15.93 -47.98 -0.58
C ASP A 21 -15.07 -49.21 -0.23
N SER A 22 -14.88 -49.49 1.06
CA SER A 22 -14.09 -50.64 1.54
C SER A 22 -14.91 -51.81 2.05
N ASN A 23 -16.20 -51.60 2.33
CA ASN A 23 -17.09 -52.57 2.96
C ASN A 23 -18.22 -53.06 2.01
N ASP A 24 -18.25 -52.53 0.78
CA ASP A 24 -19.21 -52.84 -0.28
C ASP A 24 -20.68 -52.47 0.06
N ASP A 25 -20.91 -51.42 0.84
CA ASP A 25 -22.26 -50.93 1.19
C ASP A 25 -22.82 -49.86 0.22
N GLY A 26 -22.02 -49.42 -0.76
CA GLY A 26 -22.38 -48.41 -1.75
C GLY A 26 -21.98 -46.99 -1.36
N ILE A 27 -21.29 -46.80 -0.23
CA ILE A 27 -20.87 -45.53 0.35
C ILE A 27 -19.35 -45.55 0.56
N GLY A 28 -18.66 -44.49 0.14
CA GLY A 28 -17.22 -44.35 0.38
C GLY A 28 -16.89 -44.03 1.84
N ASP A 29 -15.80 -44.60 2.35
CA ASP A 29 -15.43 -44.55 3.77
C ASP A 29 -13.92 -44.24 3.98
N LEU A 30 -13.50 -44.02 5.24
CA LEU A 30 -12.11 -43.67 5.57
C LEU A 30 -11.11 -44.79 5.27
N ALA A 31 -11.49 -46.07 5.44
CA ALA A 31 -10.64 -47.20 5.13
C ALA A 31 -10.47 -47.36 3.60
N GLY A 32 -11.51 -47.07 2.83
CA GLY A 32 -11.52 -46.99 1.38
C GLY A 32 -10.56 -45.93 0.88
N ILE A 33 -10.60 -44.72 1.44
CA ILE A 33 -9.62 -43.66 1.16
C ILE A 33 -8.20 -44.14 1.47
N THR A 34 -8.00 -44.74 2.65
CA THR A 34 -6.70 -45.25 3.09
C THR A 34 -6.11 -46.26 2.09
N SER A 35 -6.94 -47.16 1.56
CA SER A 35 -6.54 -48.16 0.56
C SER A 35 -6.05 -47.54 -0.76
N LYS A 36 -6.49 -46.32 -1.07
CA LYS A 36 -6.17 -45.61 -2.33
C LYS A 36 -5.16 -44.47 -2.15
N LEU A 37 -4.61 -44.23 -0.96
CA LEU A 37 -3.58 -43.20 -0.77
C LEU A 37 -2.35 -43.41 -1.67
N GLY A 38 -2.02 -44.66 -2.03
CA GLY A 38 -0.99 -44.96 -3.01
C GLY A 38 -1.27 -44.37 -4.40
N TYR A 39 -2.54 -44.39 -4.84
CA TYR A 39 -2.96 -43.76 -6.10
C TYR A 39 -2.81 -42.24 -6.04
N ILE A 40 -3.21 -41.61 -4.92
CA ILE A 40 -3.09 -40.16 -4.72
C ILE A 40 -1.62 -39.74 -4.73
N ARG A 41 -0.75 -40.46 -4.01
CA ARG A 41 0.71 -40.24 -4.07
C ARG A 41 1.22 -40.32 -5.50
N ASP A 42 0.79 -41.32 -6.27
CA ASP A 42 1.22 -41.54 -7.66
C ASP A 42 0.66 -40.49 -8.63
N LEU A 43 -0.40 -39.77 -8.25
CA LEU A 43 -0.86 -38.59 -8.97
C LEU A 43 0.16 -37.44 -8.85
N GLY A 44 0.88 -37.37 -7.73
CA GLY A 44 1.94 -36.39 -7.48
C GLY A 44 1.47 -35.13 -6.75
N VAL A 45 0.41 -35.24 -5.95
CA VAL A 45 -0.09 -34.17 -5.07
C VAL A 45 0.63 -34.18 -3.71
N ASP A 46 0.55 -33.07 -2.98
CA ASP A 46 1.24 -32.89 -1.69
C ASP A 46 0.31 -33.07 -0.49
N ALA A 47 -1.00 -32.87 -0.68
CA ALA A 47 -1.99 -32.88 0.39
C ALA A 47 -3.34 -33.39 -0.09
N ILE A 48 -4.13 -33.96 0.83
CA ILE A 48 -5.55 -34.26 0.66
C ILE A 48 -6.40 -33.36 1.54
N TRP A 49 -7.56 -32.96 1.03
CA TRP A 49 -8.61 -32.29 1.79
C TRP A 49 -9.85 -33.20 1.79
N LEU A 50 -10.27 -33.63 2.97
CA LEU A 50 -11.47 -34.44 3.16
C LEU A 50 -12.69 -33.53 3.37
N THR A 51 -13.80 -33.78 2.66
CA THR A 51 -15.10 -33.20 3.00
C THR A 51 -15.55 -33.65 4.39
N PRO A 52 -16.54 -32.98 5.03
CA PRO A 52 -16.99 -33.32 6.36
C PRO A 52 -17.34 -34.81 6.50
N PHE A 53 -16.79 -35.44 7.53
CA PHE A 53 -17.02 -36.85 7.86
C PHE A 53 -17.54 -37.02 9.29
N TYR A 54 -18.01 -35.93 9.89
CA TYR A 54 -18.53 -35.89 11.25
C TYR A 54 -19.88 -36.60 11.38
N PRO A 55 -20.25 -37.07 12.58
CA PRO A 55 -21.62 -37.46 12.89
C PRO A 55 -22.61 -36.40 12.40
N SER A 56 -23.52 -36.85 11.54
CA SER A 56 -24.45 -36.01 10.77
C SER A 56 -25.63 -36.87 10.34
N PRO A 57 -26.86 -36.32 10.30
CA PRO A 57 -28.01 -37.00 9.71
C PRO A 57 -28.01 -37.01 8.18
N GLN A 58 -26.92 -36.54 7.53
CA GLN A 58 -26.66 -36.63 6.09
C GLN A 58 -27.66 -35.84 5.24
N LYS A 59 -28.25 -34.76 5.75
CA LYS A 59 -29.18 -33.88 5.01
C LYS A 59 -28.49 -33.03 3.96
N ASP A 60 -27.23 -32.66 4.20
CA ASP A 60 -26.31 -32.20 3.17
C ASP A 60 -24.99 -32.98 3.27
N HIS A 61 -25.10 -34.30 3.40
CA HIS A 61 -23.98 -35.24 3.27
C HIS A 61 -22.75 -34.92 4.14
N GLY A 62 -22.99 -34.53 5.41
CA GLY A 62 -21.95 -34.25 6.39
C GLY A 62 -21.80 -32.76 6.74
N TYR A 63 -22.39 -31.85 5.97
CA TYR A 63 -22.36 -30.41 6.27
C TYR A 63 -23.33 -30.02 7.41
N ASP A 64 -24.39 -30.80 7.64
CA ASP A 64 -25.25 -30.74 8.82
C ASP A 64 -24.60 -31.51 10.00
N VAL A 65 -23.63 -30.89 10.68
CA VAL A 65 -22.85 -31.55 11.74
C VAL A 65 -23.62 -31.63 13.07
N ALA A 66 -23.86 -32.85 13.55
CA ALA A 66 -24.50 -33.11 14.84
C ALA A 66 -23.51 -33.25 16.01
N ASP A 67 -22.29 -33.72 15.74
CA ASP A 67 -21.18 -33.77 16.70
C ASP A 67 -19.84 -33.56 15.99
N TYR A 68 -19.04 -32.60 16.45
CA TYR A 68 -17.74 -32.25 15.86
C TYR A 68 -16.55 -33.10 16.33
N PHE A 69 -16.74 -33.94 17.35
CA PHE A 69 -15.66 -34.71 17.99
C PHE A 69 -15.62 -36.19 17.56
N GLY A 70 -16.56 -36.62 16.72
CA GLY A 70 -16.66 -38.00 16.23
C GLY A 70 -16.37 -38.14 14.75
N VAL A 71 -16.46 -39.39 14.29
CA VAL A 71 -16.56 -39.77 12.87
C VAL A 71 -17.95 -40.37 12.65
N ASN A 72 -18.59 -40.04 11.52
CA ASN A 72 -19.88 -40.58 11.17
C ASN A 72 -19.79 -42.11 11.08
N PRO A 73 -20.69 -42.88 11.71
CA PRO A 73 -20.68 -44.33 11.61
C PRO A 73 -20.74 -44.88 10.17
N GLU A 74 -21.30 -44.14 9.21
CA GLU A 74 -21.28 -44.50 7.78
C GLU A 74 -19.88 -44.42 7.16
N TYR A 75 -18.96 -43.64 7.73
CA TYR A 75 -17.60 -43.44 7.21
C TYR A 75 -16.51 -44.16 8.01
N GLY A 76 -16.83 -44.67 9.20
CA GLY A 76 -15.91 -45.41 10.07
C GLY A 76 -15.80 -44.82 11.47
N THR A 77 -14.62 -44.92 12.05
CA THR A 77 -14.35 -44.55 13.45
C THR A 77 -13.20 -43.54 13.57
N LEU A 78 -12.98 -43.01 14.78
CA LEU A 78 -11.79 -42.20 15.08
C LEU A 78 -10.48 -42.99 14.88
N GLU A 79 -10.48 -44.29 15.11
CA GLU A 79 -9.32 -45.16 14.88
C GLU A 79 -9.01 -45.27 13.38
N ASP A 80 -10.04 -45.38 12.54
CA ASP A 80 -9.88 -45.39 11.08
C ASP A 80 -9.31 -44.06 10.57
N PHE A 81 -9.72 -42.94 11.17
CA PHE A 81 -9.14 -41.63 10.88
C PHE A 81 -7.65 -41.57 11.28
N ASP A 82 -7.31 -42.02 12.50
CA ASP A 82 -5.93 -42.03 12.97
C ASP A 82 -5.04 -42.92 12.06
N HIS A 83 -5.57 -44.06 11.58
CA HIS A 83 -4.88 -44.94 10.63
C HIS A 83 -4.72 -44.28 9.25
N LEU A 84 -5.75 -43.62 8.72
CA LEU A 84 -5.68 -42.84 7.48
C LEU A 84 -4.59 -41.78 7.57
N LEU A 85 -4.58 -41.00 8.67
CA LEU A 85 -3.64 -39.92 8.91
C LEU A 85 -2.19 -40.44 8.96
N GLY A 86 -1.95 -41.48 9.76
CA GLY A 86 -0.63 -42.12 9.86
C GLY A 86 -0.15 -42.64 8.50
N ARG A 87 -1.02 -43.30 7.75
CA ARG A 87 -0.69 -43.81 6.42
C ARG A 87 -0.41 -42.70 5.40
N ALA A 88 -1.15 -41.61 5.45
CA ALA A 88 -0.92 -40.45 4.59
C ALA A 88 0.45 -39.82 4.89
N HIS A 89 0.79 -39.65 6.17
CA HIS A 89 2.08 -39.12 6.60
C HIS A 89 3.26 -40.01 6.19
N ASP A 90 3.13 -41.33 6.28
CA ASP A 90 4.13 -42.29 5.77
C ASP A 90 4.40 -42.10 4.27
N LEU A 91 3.37 -41.73 3.52
CA LEU A 91 3.45 -41.43 2.09
C LEU A 91 3.84 -39.97 1.78
N ARG A 92 4.13 -39.18 2.83
CA ARG A 92 4.45 -37.74 2.77
C ARG A 92 3.31 -36.88 2.22
N LEU A 93 2.07 -37.32 2.41
CA LEU A 93 0.87 -36.55 2.10
C LEU A 93 0.40 -35.83 3.36
N LYS A 94 -0.01 -34.57 3.21
CA LYS A 94 -0.68 -33.80 4.28
C LYS A 94 -2.18 -34.05 4.29
N VAL A 95 -2.82 -33.97 5.44
CA VAL A 95 -4.27 -34.20 5.58
C VAL A 95 -4.95 -32.97 6.18
N LEU A 96 -5.87 -32.38 5.41
CA LEU A 96 -6.77 -31.32 5.86
C LEU A 96 -8.17 -31.90 6.05
N VAL A 97 -8.85 -31.45 7.10
CA VAL A 97 -10.27 -31.75 7.33
C VAL A 97 -11.12 -30.50 7.10
N ASP A 98 -12.34 -30.68 6.63
CA ASP A 98 -13.30 -29.59 6.49
C ASP A 98 -13.92 -29.26 7.85
N ILE A 99 -14.10 -27.99 8.20
CA ILE A 99 -14.82 -27.57 9.40
C ILE A 99 -16.00 -26.68 9.01
N VAL A 100 -17.15 -26.90 9.66
CA VAL A 100 -18.42 -26.23 9.34
C VAL A 100 -18.85 -25.24 10.44
N PRO A 101 -18.30 -24.02 10.51
CA PRO A 101 -18.55 -23.12 11.62
C PRO A 101 -19.81 -22.26 11.55
N ASN A 102 -20.49 -22.17 10.40
CA ASN A 102 -21.62 -21.25 10.26
C ASN A 102 -22.87 -21.70 11.04
N HIS A 103 -23.10 -23.01 11.06
CA HIS A 103 -24.32 -23.67 11.52
C HIS A 103 -23.98 -25.01 12.15
N THR A 104 -24.96 -25.64 12.79
CA THR A 104 -24.91 -27.05 13.22
C THR A 104 -26.04 -27.81 12.53
N SER A 105 -26.16 -29.12 12.75
CA SER A 105 -27.39 -29.85 12.45
C SER A 105 -28.50 -29.41 13.40
N ASP A 106 -29.75 -29.45 12.92
CA ASP A 106 -30.93 -29.37 13.78
C ASP A 106 -30.96 -30.47 14.85
N GLN A 107 -30.27 -31.60 14.65
CA GLN A 107 -30.14 -32.67 15.65
C GLN A 107 -29.01 -32.44 16.66
N HIS A 108 -28.22 -31.37 16.51
CA HIS A 108 -27.16 -31.03 17.46
C HIS A 108 -27.77 -30.74 18.85
N GLU A 109 -27.12 -31.22 19.91
CA GLU A 109 -27.60 -31.10 21.30
C GLU A 109 -28.01 -29.67 21.67
N TRP A 110 -27.19 -28.69 21.28
CA TRP A 110 -27.49 -27.28 21.52
C TRP A 110 -28.79 -26.80 20.85
N PHE A 111 -29.06 -27.21 19.61
CA PHE A 111 -30.26 -26.75 18.91
C PHE A 111 -31.51 -27.45 19.46
N GLN A 112 -31.42 -28.75 19.75
CA GLN A 112 -32.50 -29.50 20.37
C GLN A 112 -32.89 -28.93 21.74
N ALA A 113 -31.92 -28.54 22.58
CA ALA A 113 -32.25 -27.88 23.84
C ALA A 113 -32.83 -26.48 23.61
N ALA A 114 -32.22 -25.68 22.72
CA ALA A 114 -32.68 -24.34 22.36
C ALA A 114 -34.13 -24.29 21.87
N ILE A 115 -34.59 -25.31 21.13
CA ILE A 115 -35.95 -25.39 20.59
C ILE A 115 -36.94 -26.03 21.58
N SER A 116 -36.45 -26.83 22.54
CA SER A 116 -37.28 -27.46 23.57
C SER A 116 -37.79 -26.47 24.62
N SER A 117 -37.03 -25.41 24.93
CA SER A 117 -37.40 -24.39 25.90
C SER A 117 -36.88 -23.00 25.51
N ALA A 118 -37.72 -21.98 25.64
CA ALA A 118 -37.35 -20.59 25.38
C ALA A 118 -36.35 -20.02 26.41
N ASP A 119 -36.25 -20.66 27.58
CA ASP A 119 -35.37 -20.24 28.69
C ASP A 119 -34.05 -21.04 28.74
N ASP A 120 -33.82 -21.94 27.77
CA ASP A 120 -32.61 -22.76 27.73
C ASP A 120 -31.35 -21.94 27.42
N GLU A 121 -30.23 -22.25 28.07
CA GLU A 121 -28.97 -21.51 27.90
C GLU A 121 -28.39 -21.62 26.48
N TYR A 122 -28.73 -22.68 25.73
CA TYR A 122 -28.28 -22.86 24.36
C TYR A 122 -29.09 -22.03 23.37
N ARG A 123 -30.26 -21.49 23.76
CA ARG A 123 -31.10 -20.68 22.86
C ARG A 123 -30.37 -19.45 22.32
N ALA A 124 -29.58 -18.77 23.16
CA ALA A 124 -28.81 -17.60 22.77
C ALA A 124 -27.66 -17.91 21.79
N ARG A 125 -27.30 -19.19 21.60
CA ARG A 125 -26.27 -19.66 20.67
C ARG A 125 -26.77 -19.77 19.22
N TYR A 126 -28.07 -19.58 18.99
CA TYR A 126 -28.68 -19.52 17.65
C TYR A 126 -29.46 -18.22 17.47
N HIS A 127 -29.83 -17.92 16.22
CA HIS A 127 -30.64 -16.75 15.90
C HIS A 127 -32.14 -17.09 15.90
N PHE A 128 -32.86 -16.61 16.92
CA PHE A 128 -34.33 -16.62 16.97
C PHE A 128 -34.87 -15.19 16.87
N ALA A 129 -35.98 -15.01 16.17
CA ALA A 129 -36.65 -13.73 16.04
C ALA A 129 -38.17 -13.87 15.91
N ASP A 130 -38.90 -12.85 16.34
CA ASP A 130 -40.37 -12.81 16.22
C ASP A 130 -40.78 -12.64 14.76
N PRO A 131 -41.94 -13.22 14.35
CA PRO A 131 -42.51 -12.94 13.04
C PRO A 131 -42.83 -11.45 12.87
N LYS A 132 -42.97 -11.02 11.60
CA LYS A 132 -43.63 -9.74 11.29
C LYS A 132 -45.08 -9.77 11.75
N ALA A 133 -45.70 -8.59 11.86
CA ALA A 133 -47.09 -8.46 12.35
C ALA A 133 -48.13 -9.26 11.54
N ASP A 134 -47.81 -9.59 10.28
CA ASP A 134 -48.62 -10.41 9.36
C ASP A 134 -48.28 -11.92 9.43
N GLY A 135 -47.41 -12.34 10.35
CA GLY A 135 -46.95 -13.72 10.49
C GLY A 135 -45.82 -14.11 9.52
N ALA A 136 -45.36 -13.19 8.68
CA ALA A 136 -44.27 -13.44 7.73
C ALA A 136 -42.90 -13.55 8.42
N PRO A 137 -41.87 -14.08 7.72
CA PRO A 137 -40.51 -14.14 8.24
C PRO A 137 -39.97 -12.81 8.78
N PRO A 138 -39.08 -12.83 9.79
CA PRO A 138 -38.58 -11.63 10.48
C PRO A 138 -37.98 -10.59 9.54
N ASN A 139 -37.31 -11.01 8.47
CA ASN A 139 -36.76 -10.15 7.42
C ASN A 139 -36.81 -10.84 6.05
N ASN A 140 -36.41 -10.12 5.01
CA ASN A 140 -36.44 -10.55 3.61
C ASN A 140 -35.20 -11.35 3.17
N TRP A 141 -34.44 -11.93 4.11
CA TRP A 141 -33.26 -12.73 3.79
C TRP A 141 -33.67 -14.07 3.15
N THR A 142 -32.87 -14.52 2.18
CA THR A 142 -33.14 -15.70 1.37
C THR A 142 -32.08 -16.78 1.59
N SER A 143 -32.51 -18.04 1.64
CA SER A 143 -31.60 -19.19 1.72
C SER A 143 -30.84 -19.38 0.40
N SER A 144 -29.59 -19.84 0.49
CA SER A 144 -28.77 -20.24 -0.66
C SER A 144 -29.33 -21.46 -1.40
N PHE A 145 -30.14 -22.29 -0.72
CA PHE A 145 -30.81 -23.46 -1.30
C PHE A 145 -32.24 -23.16 -1.79
N GLY A 146 -32.69 -21.90 -1.64
CA GLY A 146 -33.99 -21.43 -2.10
C GLY A 146 -35.00 -21.21 -0.97
N GLY A 147 -35.90 -20.26 -1.18
CA GLY A 147 -36.91 -19.87 -0.18
C GLY A 147 -36.39 -18.87 0.87
N PRO A 148 -37.19 -18.59 1.91
CA PRO A 148 -36.79 -17.73 3.04
C PRO A 148 -35.62 -18.33 3.81
N ALA A 149 -34.75 -17.49 4.38
CA ALA A 149 -33.68 -17.90 5.29
C ALA A 149 -34.17 -18.18 6.74
N TRP A 150 -35.47 -18.36 6.92
CA TRP A 150 -36.10 -18.49 8.22
C TRP A 150 -37.15 -19.59 8.17
N SER A 151 -37.21 -20.40 9.22
CA SER A 151 -38.26 -21.40 9.44
C SER A 151 -38.96 -21.17 10.78
N PRO A 152 -40.28 -21.40 10.87
CA PRO A 152 -41.00 -21.25 12.13
C PRO A 152 -40.59 -22.37 13.09
N GLU A 153 -40.46 -22.04 14.38
CA GLU A 153 -40.23 -23.07 15.39
C GLU A 153 -41.49 -23.94 15.58
N PRO A 154 -41.39 -25.20 16.06
CA PRO A 154 -42.53 -26.13 16.17
C PRO A 154 -43.72 -25.60 16.97
N ASN A 155 -43.48 -24.72 17.94
CA ASN A 155 -44.54 -24.11 18.77
C ASN A 155 -45.22 -22.91 18.07
N GLY A 156 -44.69 -22.44 16.93
CA GLY A 156 -45.19 -21.36 16.09
C GLY A 156 -44.98 -19.93 16.60
N LYS A 157 -44.26 -19.71 17.71
CA LYS A 157 -44.10 -18.37 18.33
C LYS A 157 -42.99 -17.54 17.70
N GLN A 158 -41.83 -18.14 17.43
CA GLN A 158 -40.68 -17.47 16.79
C GLN A 158 -40.21 -18.21 15.54
N TRP A 159 -39.32 -17.57 14.79
CA TRP A 159 -38.60 -18.13 13.66
C TRP A 159 -37.13 -18.30 14.02
N TYR A 160 -36.48 -19.33 13.48
CA TYR A 160 -35.03 -19.50 13.57
C TYR A 160 -34.37 -19.30 12.21
N LEU A 161 -33.16 -18.75 12.20
CA LEU A 161 -32.41 -18.46 10.98
C LEU A 161 -31.68 -19.71 10.46
N HIS A 162 -31.70 -19.89 9.15
CA HIS A 162 -30.85 -20.83 8.41
C HIS A 162 -30.49 -20.23 7.05
N LEU A 163 -29.20 -20.02 6.76
CA LEU A 163 -28.75 -19.48 5.47
C LEU A 163 -28.73 -20.54 4.35
N PHE A 164 -28.91 -21.81 4.71
CA PHE A 164 -28.92 -22.98 3.82
C PHE A 164 -30.21 -23.78 4.07
N ALA A 165 -30.13 -25.07 4.41
CA ALA A 165 -31.30 -25.89 4.71
C ALA A 165 -31.89 -25.58 6.11
N PRO A 166 -33.20 -25.75 6.36
CA PRO A 166 -33.78 -25.68 7.71
C PRO A 166 -33.10 -26.60 8.72
N GLU A 167 -32.59 -27.75 8.26
CA GLU A 167 -31.81 -28.71 9.05
C GLU A 167 -30.40 -28.21 9.42
N GLN A 168 -30.04 -26.99 8.99
CA GLN A 168 -28.77 -26.32 9.22
C GLN A 168 -28.97 -24.97 9.96
N PRO A 169 -29.46 -24.97 11.21
CA PRO A 169 -29.69 -23.75 11.98
C PRO A 169 -28.40 -22.96 12.22
N ASP A 170 -28.46 -21.67 11.91
CA ASP A 170 -27.31 -20.78 11.95
C ASP A 170 -26.90 -20.41 13.39
N LEU A 171 -25.62 -20.60 13.70
CA LEU A 171 -25.03 -20.22 14.98
C LEU A 171 -24.93 -18.71 15.11
N ASN A 172 -25.24 -18.22 16.31
CA ASN A 172 -25.06 -16.84 16.74
C ASN A 172 -23.65 -16.61 17.28
N TRP A 173 -22.72 -16.28 16.38
CA TRP A 173 -21.32 -16.00 16.72
C TRP A 173 -21.11 -14.76 17.60
N TRP A 174 -22.14 -13.94 17.83
CA TRP A 174 -22.09 -12.88 18.85
C TRP A 174 -22.10 -13.43 20.27
N HIS A 175 -22.51 -14.68 20.46
CA HIS A 175 -22.49 -15.35 21.76
C HIS A 175 -21.06 -15.85 22.08
N PRO A 176 -20.46 -15.46 23.22
CA PRO A 176 -19.05 -15.71 23.51
C PRO A 176 -18.67 -17.19 23.66
N GLU A 177 -19.63 -18.07 23.94
CA GLU A 177 -19.38 -19.53 24.03
C GLU A 177 -19.21 -20.19 22.66
N VAL A 178 -19.79 -19.63 21.58
CA VAL A 178 -19.68 -20.22 20.24
C VAL A 178 -18.22 -20.20 19.75
N PRO A 179 -17.47 -19.07 19.77
CA PRO A 179 -16.06 -19.06 19.42
C PRO A 179 -15.21 -20.02 20.27
N LYS A 180 -15.45 -20.09 21.59
CA LYS A 180 -14.69 -20.96 22.51
C LYS A 180 -14.84 -22.43 22.15
N GLU A 181 -16.04 -22.85 21.79
CA GLU A 181 -16.27 -24.24 21.41
C GLU A 181 -15.53 -24.59 20.11
N PHE A 182 -15.56 -23.70 19.12
CA PHE A 182 -14.81 -23.94 17.89
C PHE A 182 -13.29 -23.96 18.11
N GLU A 183 -12.76 -23.18 19.06
CA GLU A 183 -11.35 -23.32 19.46
C GLU A 183 -11.06 -24.70 20.07
N ARG A 184 -12.01 -25.28 20.83
CA ARG A 184 -11.91 -26.64 21.39
C ARG A 184 -11.94 -27.70 20.29
N ILE A 185 -12.85 -27.57 19.32
CA ILE A 185 -12.98 -28.46 18.16
C ILE A 185 -11.69 -28.46 17.34
N LEU A 186 -11.14 -27.27 17.03
CA LEU A 186 -9.89 -27.17 16.28
C LEU A 186 -8.73 -27.86 17.01
N LYS A 187 -8.59 -27.62 18.32
CA LYS A 187 -7.53 -28.25 19.12
C LYS A 187 -7.65 -29.76 19.13
N PHE A 188 -8.86 -30.30 19.29
CA PHE A 188 -9.08 -31.76 19.24
C PHE A 188 -8.51 -32.41 17.97
N TRP A 189 -8.79 -31.84 16.80
CA TRP A 189 -8.31 -32.40 15.52
C TRP A 189 -6.82 -32.11 15.25
N LEU A 190 -6.29 -30.99 15.75
CA LEU A 190 -4.86 -30.67 15.67
C LEU A 190 -4.01 -31.53 16.60
N ASP A 191 -4.49 -31.81 17.81
CA ASP A 191 -3.86 -32.71 18.80
C ASP A 191 -3.76 -34.14 18.24
N ARG A 192 -4.74 -34.56 17.42
CA ARG A 192 -4.70 -35.82 16.68
C ARG A 192 -3.72 -35.84 15.52
N GLY A 193 -3.26 -34.69 15.05
CA GLY A 193 -2.19 -34.58 14.05
C GLY A 193 -2.62 -34.11 12.66
N THR A 194 -3.88 -33.67 12.47
CA THR A 194 -4.34 -33.03 11.23
C THR A 194 -3.41 -31.87 10.83
N ASP A 195 -3.12 -31.70 9.54
CA ASP A 195 -2.20 -30.67 9.04
C ASP A 195 -2.86 -29.31 8.75
N GLY A 196 -4.17 -29.18 8.95
CA GLY A 196 -4.91 -27.95 8.77
C GLY A 196 -6.40 -28.15 8.52
N PHE A 197 -7.09 -27.05 8.22
CA PHE A 197 -8.53 -27.03 7.99
C PHE A 197 -8.89 -26.31 6.70
N ARG A 198 -9.90 -26.82 5.99
CA ARG A 198 -10.73 -26.00 5.10
C ARG A 198 -11.93 -25.52 5.90
N ILE A 199 -12.26 -24.24 5.78
CA ILE A 199 -13.29 -23.57 6.57
C ILE A 199 -14.49 -23.31 5.66
N ASP A 200 -15.56 -24.06 5.88
CA ASP A 200 -16.83 -23.95 5.17
C ASP A 200 -17.52 -22.62 5.47
N VAL A 201 -18.09 -22.01 4.43
CA VAL A 201 -18.85 -20.75 4.48
C VAL A 201 -18.14 -19.70 5.35
N GLY A 202 -16.82 -19.57 5.13
CA GLY A 202 -15.97 -18.78 6.04
C GLY A 202 -16.44 -17.33 6.22
N SER A 203 -17.09 -16.75 5.21
CA SER A 203 -17.57 -15.37 5.32
C SER A 203 -18.87 -15.15 6.11
N ALA A 204 -19.55 -16.19 6.59
CA ALA A 204 -20.91 -16.07 7.16
C ALA A 204 -21.03 -16.23 8.68
N LEU A 205 -19.91 -16.36 9.43
CA LEU A 205 -19.99 -16.62 10.88
C LEU A 205 -20.83 -15.58 11.62
N PHE A 206 -20.54 -14.30 11.40
CA PHE A 206 -21.30 -13.19 11.97
C PHE A 206 -22.38 -12.71 11.03
N LYS A 207 -23.61 -12.69 11.55
CA LYS A 207 -24.80 -12.15 10.89
C LYS A 207 -24.95 -10.71 11.34
N ARG A 208 -25.48 -9.85 10.45
CA ARG A 208 -25.71 -8.44 10.78
C ARG A 208 -26.58 -8.33 12.03
N LYS A 209 -26.09 -7.59 13.04
CA LYS A 209 -26.64 -7.60 14.41
C LYS A 209 -28.07 -7.08 14.53
N ASP A 210 -28.46 -6.15 13.65
CA ASP A 210 -29.81 -5.57 13.64
C ASP A 210 -30.84 -6.41 12.85
N LEU A 211 -30.39 -7.49 12.18
CA LEU A 211 -31.21 -8.34 11.31
C LEU A 211 -32.05 -7.57 10.28
N ALA A 212 -31.57 -6.40 9.83
CA ALA A 212 -32.35 -5.51 8.97
C ALA A 212 -32.63 -6.11 7.58
N ASP A 213 -33.80 -5.75 7.03
CA ASP A 213 -34.19 -6.07 5.65
C ASP A 213 -33.12 -5.58 4.66
N ARG A 214 -32.77 -6.44 3.69
CA ARG A 214 -31.84 -6.11 2.61
C ARG A 214 -32.54 -5.20 1.60
N PRO A 215 -32.03 -3.99 1.34
CA PRO A 215 -32.67 -3.07 0.41
C PRO A 215 -32.60 -3.61 -1.02
N LEU A 216 -33.64 -3.31 -1.80
CA LEU A 216 -33.69 -3.56 -3.23
C LEU A 216 -33.16 -2.33 -3.98
N VAL A 217 -32.29 -2.57 -4.96
CA VAL A 217 -31.76 -1.58 -5.88
C VAL A 217 -32.09 -1.97 -7.32
N GLY A 218 -32.32 -0.99 -8.18
CA GLY A 218 -32.52 -1.23 -9.60
C GLY A 218 -31.23 -1.69 -10.28
N ASP A 219 -31.28 -2.79 -11.03
CA ASP A 219 -30.21 -3.16 -11.94
C ASP A 219 -30.07 -2.08 -13.03
N ARG A 220 -28.86 -1.54 -13.18
CA ARG A 220 -28.61 -0.41 -14.10
C ARG A 220 -28.74 -0.77 -15.58
N ILE A 221 -28.76 -2.06 -15.91
CA ILE A 221 -28.80 -2.56 -17.29
C ILE A 221 -30.19 -3.09 -17.63
N THR A 222 -30.82 -3.83 -16.72
CA THR A 222 -32.12 -4.47 -16.97
C THR A 222 -33.30 -3.74 -16.32
N GLY A 223 -33.04 -2.82 -15.39
CA GLY A 223 -34.07 -2.15 -14.58
C GLY A 223 -34.73 -3.05 -13.53
N ALA A 224 -34.37 -4.33 -13.47
CA ALA A 224 -34.95 -5.28 -12.53
C ALA A 224 -34.51 -4.97 -11.09
N ALA A 225 -35.43 -5.06 -10.14
CA ALA A 225 -35.09 -4.97 -8.72
C ALA A 225 -34.22 -6.15 -8.32
N ARG A 226 -33.07 -5.89 -7.72
CA ARG A 226 -32.17 -6.89 -7.13
C ARG A 226 -31.74 -6.44 -5.74
N PHE A 227 -31.35 -7.38 -4.89
CA PHE A 227 -30.81 -7.02 -3.58
C PHE A 227 -29.51 -6.22 -3.71
N ASP A 228 -29.33 -5.21 -2.86
CA ASP A 228 -28.11 -4.42 -2.81
C ASP A 228 -26.92 -5.31 -2.39
N SER A 229 -25.94 -5.46 -3.28
CA SER A 229 -24.70 -6.18 -3.01
C SER A 229 -23.79 -5.47 -2.01
N ALA A 230 -23.96 -4.16 -1.79
CA ALA A 230 -23.22 -3.40 -0.77
C ALA A 230 -23.79 -3.61 0.64
N PHE A 231 -25.04 -4.09 0.76
CA PHE A 231 -25.67 -4.39 2.04
C PHE A 231 -25.23 -5.76 2.56
N GLY A 232 -24.14 -5.78 3.32
CA GLY A 232 -23.57 -7.00 3.89
C GLY A 232 -24.39 -7.54 5.07
N ILE A 233 -25.17 -8.59 4.84
CA ILE A 233 -25.85 -9.36 5.90
C ILE A 233 -24.92 -10.37 6.60
N ILE A 234 -23.82 -10.72 5.93
CA ILE A 234 -22.69 -11.54 6.38
C ILE A 234 -21.39 -10.72 6.25
N ASP A 235 -20.21 -11.35 6.42
CA ASP A 235 -18.89 -10.71 6.29
C ASP A 235 -18.67 -9.54 7.25
N GLN A 236 -19.16 -9.68 8.49
CA GLN A 236 -19.00 -8.64 9.50
C GLN A 236 -17.53 -8.58 9.97
N PRO A 237 -16.98 -7.38 10.29
CA PRO A 237 -15.56 -7.23 10.62
C PRO A 237 -15.03 -8.12 11.75
N GLN A 238 -15.88 -8.48 12.73
CA GLN A 238 -15.56 -9.32 13.88
C GLN A 238 -15.08 -10.72 13.46
N LEU A 239 -15.49 -11.19 12.27
CA LEU A 239 -15.03 -12.43 11.68
C LEU A 239 -13.49 -12.52 11.62
N HIS A 240 -12.82 -11.40 11.33
CA HIS A 240 -11.36 -11.39 11.20
C HIS A 240 -10.66 -11.68 12.54
N ASP A 241 -11.27 -11.34 13.68
CA ASP A 241 -10.72 -11.67 14.99
C ASP A 241 -10.80 -13.18 15.30
N VAL A 242 -11.84 -13.86 14.81
CA VAL A 242 -11.96 -15.33 14.88
C VAL A 242 -10.79 -15.96 14.13
N TYR A 243 -10.53 -15.53 12.89
CA TYR A 243 -9.44 -16.08 12.10
C TYR A 243 -8.06 -15.77 12.62
N ARG A 244 -7.85 -14.60 13.27
CA ARG A 244 -6.63 -14.34 14.03
C ARG A 244 -6.47 -15.29 15.21
N SER A 245 -7.56 -15.61 15.90
CA SER A 245 -7.51 -16.60 16.98
C SER A 245 -7.13 -17.98 16.45
N TRP A 246 -7.81 -18.43 15.39
CA TRP A 246 -7.54 -19.73 14.77
C TRP A 246 -6.13 -19.81 14.19
N ARG A 247 -5.61 -18.72 13.61
CA ARG A 247 -4.23 -18.66 13.13
C ARG A 247 -3.22 -18.79 14.27
N ARG A 248 -3.47 -18.18 15.43
CA ARG A 248 -2.63 -18.38 16.63
C ARG A 248 -2.63 -19.84 17.05
N ILE A 249 -3.81 -20.47 17.13
CA ILE A 249 -3.92 -21.90 17.45
C ILE A 249 -3.14 -22.75 16.45
N ALA A 250 -3.31 -22.53 15.14
CA ALA A 250 -2.58 -23.26 14.10
C ALA A 250 -1.05 -23.13 14.23
N ASN A 251 -0.56 -21.95 14.62
CA ASN A 251 0.86 -21.68 14.81
C ASN A 251 1.46 -22.34 16.07
N GLU A 252 0.65 -22.83 17.01
CA GLU A 252 1.12 -23.56 18.21
C GLU A 252 1.63 -24.97 17.88
N TYR A 253 1.27 -25.52 16.71
CA TYR A 253 1.58 -26.88 16.31
C TYR A 253 2.73 -26.93 15.30
N GLN A 254 3.52 -28.00 15.37
CA GLN A 254 4.60 -28.30 14.44
C GLN A 254 4.44 -29.71 13.86
N PRO A 255 4.71 -29.93 12.55
CA PRO A 255 5.03 -28.92 11.52
C PRO A 255 3.86 -27.97 11.21
N ASP A 256 4.14 -26.86 10.50
CA ASP A 256 3.15 -25.81 10.19
C ASP A 256 1.76 -26.34 9.78
N ARG A 257 0.70 -25.77 10.38
CA ARG A 257 -0.71 -26.05 10.09
C ARG A 257 -1.34 -24.97 9.22
N VAL A 258 -2.19 -25.36 8.28
CA VAL A 258 -2.80 -24.42 7.32
C VAL A 258 -4.29 -24.21 7.55
N LEU A 259 -4.78 -23.03 7.13
CA LEU A 259 -6.19 -22.65 7.19
C LEU A 259 -6.60 -22.15 5.81
N VAL A 260 -7.62 -22.79 5.23
CA VAL A 260 -8.10 -22.50 3.87
C VAL A 260 -9.54 -22.02 3.97
N GLY A 261 -9.80 -20.76 3.60
CA GLY A 261 -11.15 -20.21 3.63
C GLY A 261 -11.92 -20.50 2.35
N GLU A 262 -13.17 -20.92 2.48
CA GLU A 262 -14.12 -20.90 1.36
C GLU A 262 -14.56 -19.47 1.05
N ILE A 263 -13.72 -18.75 0.31
CA ILE A 263 -14.01 -17.40 -0.19
C ILE A 263 -13.67 -17.41 -1.67
N PHE A 264 -14.64 -17.13 -2.53
CA PHE A 264 -14.48 -17.26 -3.98
C PHE A 264 -14.23 -15.95 -4.73
N ASP A 265 -14.56 -14.79 -4.12
CA ASP A 265 -14.37 -13.49 -4.76
C ASP A 265 -12.93 -12.98 -4.53
N PRO A 266 -12.09 -12.90 -5.59
CA PRO A 266 -10.70 -12.48 -5.45
C PRO A 266 -10.54 -11.07 -4.86
N ARG A 267 -11.53 -10.19 -5.03
CA ARG A 267 -11.49 -8.82 -4.47
C ARG A 267 -11.58 -8.80 -2.95
N ARG A 268 -12.16 -9.85 -2.36
CA ARG A 268 -12.30 -9.99 -0.91
C ARG A 268 -11.10 -10.69 -0.28
N HIS A 269 -10.31 -11.44 -1.04
CA HIS A 269 -9.19 -12.24 -0.53
C HIS A 269 -8.15 -11.43 0.24
N ALA A 270 -7.88 -10.18 -0.16
CA ALA A 270 -6.96 -9.28 0.56
C ALA A 270 -7.35 -9.05 2.04
N LYS A 271 -8.63 -9.24 2.40
CA LYS A 271 -9.11 -9.11 3.79
C LYS A 271 -8.81 -10.34 4.65
N TYR A 272 -8.67 -11.51 4.02
CA TYR A 272 -8.63 -12.81 4.68
C TYR A 272 -7.25 -13.48 4.60
N ILE A 273 -6.56 -13.35 3.47
CA ILE A 273 -5.24 -13.90 3.22
C ILE A 273 -4.20 -12.84 3.62
N VAL A 274 -3.99 -12.72 4.92
CA VAL A 274 -2.98 -11.87 5.55
C VAL A 274 -2.16 -12.69 6.55
N PRO A 275 -0.93 -12.27 6.92
CA PRO A 275 -0.02 -13.10 7.71
C PRO A 275 -0.59 -13.66 9.02
N ASP A 276 -1.54 -12.95 9.65
CA ASP A 276 -2.15 -13.30 10.94
C ASP A 276 -3.53 -13.96 10.83
N GLN A 277 -4.05 -14.27 9.64
CA GLN A 277 -5.37 -14.89 9.44
C GLN A 277 -5.28 -16.18 8.61
N LEU A 278 -6.04 -16.29 7.51
CA LEU A 278 -6.09 -17.49 6.66
C LEU A 278 -4.83 -17.59 5.80
N HIS A 279 -4.47 -18.81 5.43
CA HIS A 279 -3.34 -19.07 4.53
C HIS A 279 -3.75 -18.98 3.06
N MET A 280 -4.99 -19.39 2.73
CA MET A 280 -5.44 -19.65 1.36
C MET A 280 -6.94 -19.35 1.20
N ALA A 281 -7.36 -18.99 -0.03
CA ALA A 281 -8.77 -18.94 -0.44
C ALA A 281 -8.92 -19.09 -1.96
N PHE A 282 -10.03 -19.69 -2.41
CA PHE A 282 -10.20 -20.19 -3.78
C PHE A 282 -10.45 -19.10 -4.84
N ALA A 283 -9.72 -19.16 -5.96
CA ALA A 283 -9.98 -18.37 -7.17
C ALA A 283 -10.16 -19.26 -8.42
N LEU A 284 -10.74 -18.70 -9.50
CA LEU A 284 -11.00 -19.30 -10.82
C LEU A 284 -12.13 -20.35 -10.94
N ILE A 285 -12.74 -20.77 -9.83
CA ILE A 285 -13.69 -21.88 -9.80
C ILE A 285 -14.93 -21.70 -10.71
N HIS A 286 -15.41 -20.47 -10.91
CA HIS A 286 -16.58 -20.16 -11.74
C HIS A 286 -16.23 -19.61 -13.14
N THR A 287 -14.95 -19.49 -13.48
CA THR A 287 -14.51 -18.79 -14.70
C THR A 287 -14.84 -19.59 -15.96
N GLN A 288 -15.51 -18.95 -16.92
CA GLN A 288 -15.89 -19.59 -18.20
C GLN A 288 -14.71 -19.72 -19.16
N TRP A 289 -14.85 -20.50 -20.25
CA TRP A 289 -13.79 -20.66 -21.26
C TRP A 289 -13.62 -19.42 -22.15
N GLU A 290 -13.05 -18.36 -21.60
CA GLU A 290 -12.83 -17.06 -22.25
C GLU A 290 -11.49 -16.45 -21.78
N ALA A 291 -10.61 -16.10 -22.74
CA ALA A 291 -9.24 -15.65 -22.45
C ALA A 291 -9.20 -14.41 -21.55
N GLY A 292 -10.07 -13.43 -21.82
CA GLY A 292 -10.18 -12.20 -21.05
C GLY A 292 -10.67 -12.43 -19.63
N GLN A 293 -11.66 -13.30 -19.40
CA GLN A 293 -12.13 -13.65 -18.06
C GLN A 293 -11.02 -14.30 -17.24
N TRP A 294 -10.29 -15.26 -17.80
CA TRP A 294 -9.17 -15.91 -17.14
C TRP A 294 -8.05 -14.92 -16.79
N ARG A 295 -7.62 -14.10 -17.76
CA ARG A 295 -6.60 -13.07 -17.53
C ARG A 295 -7.03 -12.10 -16.43
N ARG A 296 -8.25 -11.55 -16.50
CA ARG A 296 -8.78 -10.63 -15.49
C ARG A 296 -8.84 -11.27 -14.10
N SER A 297 -9.30 -12.51 -13.99
CA SER A 297 -9.36 -13.20 -12.69
C SER A 297 -7.98 -13.43 -12.09
N ILE A 298 -6.98 -13.78 -12.91
CA ILE A 298 -5.58 -13.95 -12.48
C ILE A 298 -4.99 -12.59 -12.05
N GLU A 299 -5.18 -11.54 -12.84
CA GLU A 299 -4.70 -10.18 -12.54
C GLU A 299 -5.29 -9.65 -11.22
N VAL A 300 -6.61 -9.75 -11.04
CA VAL A 300 -7.28 -9.28 -9.80
C VAL A 300 -6.76 -10.05 -8.58
N MET A 301 -6.52 -11.35 -8.73
CA MET A 301 -6.01 -12.18 -7.63
C MET A 301 -4.55 -11.82 -7.27
N GLN A 302 -3.70 -11.63 -8.29
CA GLN A 302 -2.31 -11.19 -8.07
C GLN A 302 -2.22 -9.78 -7.49
N GLU A 303 -3.14 -8.90 -7.88
CA GLU A 303 -3.28 -7.57 -7.28
C GLU A 303 -3.68 -7.64 -5.81
N ALA A 304 -4.68 -8.47 -5.49
CA ALA A 304 -5.21 -8.60 -4.14
C ALA A 304 -4.18 -9.15 -3.13
N LEU A 305 -3.18 -9.90 -3.58
CA LEU A 305 -2.22 -10.63 -2.73
C LEU A 305 -0.77 -10.11 -2.84
N ARG A 306 -0.57 -8.80 -3.07
CA ARG A 306 0.76 -8.18 -3.24
C ARG A 306 1.68 -8.17 -2.00
N GLY A 307 1.23 -8.66 -0.84
CA GLY A 307 1.98 -8.64 0.42
C GLY A 307 2.91 -9.86 0.64
N PRO A 308 3.93 -9.75 1.50
CA PRO A 308 4.83 -10.86 1.83
C PRO A 308 4.11 -12.05 2.45
N GLY A 309 4.36 -13.25 1.92
CA GLY A 309 3.85 -14.50 2.48
C GLY A 309 2.40 -14.83 2.10
N ALA A 310 1.72 -13.96 1.36
CA ALA A 310 0.47 -14.27 0.68
C ALA A 310 0.77 -14.81 -0.72
N GLU A 311 0.21 -15.97 -1.06
CA GLU A 311 0.39 -16.64 -2.34
C GLU A 311 -1.01 -16.97 -2.88
N PRO A 312 -1.24 -16.86 -4.20
CA PRO A 312 -2.56 -17.09 -4.73
C PRO A 312 -2.92 -18.59 -4.73
N THR A 313 -4.19 -18.89 -4.49
CA THR A 313 -4.70 -20.26 -4.52
C THR A 313 -5.67 -20.42 -5.70
N TRP A 314 -5.41 -21.42 -6.53
CA TRP A 314 -6.16 -21.64 -7.76
C TRP A 314 -6.94 -22.96 -7.73
N THR A 315 -8.19 -22.94 -8.20
CA THR A 315 -9.02 -24.13 -8.35
C THR A 315 -9.97 -23.99 -9.54
N LEU A 316 -10.28 -25.12 -10.19
CA LEU A 316 -11.27 -25.19 -11.28
C LEU A 316 -12.55 -25.91 -10.87
N ALA A 317 -12.51 -26.71 -9.81
CA ALA A 317 -13.67 -27.40 -9.31
C ALA A 317 -13.53 -27.76 -7.83
N ASN A 318 -14.68 -28.04 -7.25
CA ASN A 318 -14.87 -28.69 -5.97
C ASN A 318 -16.18 -29.51 -6.07
N HIS A 319 -16.65 -30.03 -4.95
CA HIS A 319 -17.89 -30.81 -4.86
C HIS A 319 -19.19 -29.97 -4.90
N ASP A 320 -19.13 -28.66 -5.14
CA ASP A 320 -20.30 -27.78 -5.24
C ASP A 320 -20.49 -27.16 -6.63
N VAL A 321 -19.53 -27.34 -7.53
CA VAL A 321 -19.58 -26.76 -8.88
C VAL A 321 -19.54 -27.83 -9.95
N VAL A 322 -20.25 -27.55 -11.04
CA VAL A 322 -20.29 -28.39 -12.24
C VAL A 322 -18.87 -28.72 -12.72
N ARG A 323 -18.63 -30.01 -12.99
CA ARG A 323 -17.30 -30.52 -13.38
C ARG A 323 -16.71 -29.76 -14.59
N PRO A 324 -15.38 -29.53 -14.62
CA PRO A 324 -14.76 -28.70 -15.65
C PRO A 324 -14.99 -29.16 -17.09
N VAL A 325 -15.07 -30.48 -17.33
CA VAL A 325 -15.32 -31.02 -18.68
C VAL A 325 -16.68 -30.54 -19.19
N THR A 326 -17.74 -30.67 -18.39
CA THR A 326 -19.08 -30.20 -18.76
C THR A 326 -19.12 -28.68 -18.84
N ARG A 327 -18.64 -27.99 -17.80
CA ARG A 327 -18.66 -26.52 -17.71
C ARG A 327 -17.91 -25.83 -18.85
N LEU A 328 -16.80 -26.40 -19.30
CA LEU A 328 -15.96 -25.80 -20.34
C LEU A 328 -16.36 -26.23 -21.76
N GLY A 329 -17.39 -27.05 -21.96
CA GLY A 329 -17.97 -27.29 -23.29
C GLY A 329 -18.53 -28.69 -23.54
N GLY A 330 -18.37 -29.63 -22.61
CA GLY A 330 -18.87 -30.99 -22.72
C GLY A 330 -18.17 -31.85 -23.79
N GLY A 331 -18.31 -33.15 -23.66
CA GLY A 331 -17.79 -34.17 -24.56
C GLY A 331 -16.28 -34.08 -24.78
N SER A 332 -15.85 -34.33 -26.02
CA SER A 332 -14.44 -34.27 -26.41
C SER A 332 -13.87 -32.85 -26.35
N LEU A 333 -14.68 -31.82 -26.65
CA LEU A 333 -14.27 -30.42 -26.60
C LEU A 333 -14.00 -29.99 -25.16
N GLY A 334 -14.90 -30.34 -24.24
CA GLY A 334 -14.74 -30.13 -22.80
C GLY A 334 -13.47 -30.77 -22.25
N ARG A 335 -13.16 -32.01 -22.66
CA ARG A 335 -11.93 -32.71 -22.25
C ARG A 335 -10.67 -32.01 -22.78
N ALA A 336 -10.67 -31.57 -24.04
CA ALA A 336 -9.56 -30.81 -24.61
C ALA A 336 -9.32 -29.50 -23.85
N ARG A 337 -10.40 -28.75 -23.56
CA ARG A 337 -10.34 -27.50 -22.79
C ARG A 337 -9.92 -27.72 -21.34
N ALA A 338 -10.39 -28.78 -20.68
CA ALA A 338 -9.97 -29.13 -19.32
C ALA A 338 -8.46 -29.44 -19.26
N ARG A 339 -7.90 -30.16 -20.25
CA ARG A 339 -6.45 -30.38 -20.35
C ARG A 339 -5.68 -29.07 -20.52
N ALA A 340 -6.18 -28.17 -21.39
CA ALA A 340 -5.56 -26.88 -21.61
C ALA A 340 -5.64 -25.97 -20.36
N ALA A 341 -6.79 -25.98 -19.68
CA ALA A 341 -7.03 -25.27 -18.42
C ALA A 341 -6.06 -25.72 -17.33
N LEU A 342 -5.84 -27.04 -17.21
CA LEU A 342 -4.88 -27.61 -16.25
C LEU A 342 -3.46 -27.08 -16.47
N LEU A 343 -2.95 -27.07 -17.71
CA LEU A 343 -1.61 -26.52 -17.96
C LEU A 343 -1.53 -25.03 -17.66
N LEU A 344 -2.58 -24.27 -17.98
CA LEU A 344 -2.63 -22.86 -17.64
C LEU A 344 -2.60 -22.64 -16.12
N LEU A 345 -3.36 -23.45 -15.38
CA LEU A 345 -3.47 -23.43 -13.91
C LEU A 345 -2.14 -23.82 -13.24
N LEU A 346 -1.56 -24.96 -13.63
CA LEU A 346 -0.33 -25.50 -13.05
C LEU A 346 0.92 -24.69 -13.41
N GLY A 347 0.83 -23.72 -14.32
CA GLY A 347 1.93 -22.80 -14.61
C GLY A 347 2.01 -21.62 -13.64
N LEU A 348 0.88 -21.28 -13.00
CA LEU A 348 0.75 -20.12 -12.13
C LEU A 348 1.55 -20.28 -10.82
N PRO A 349 2.03 -19.18 -10.20
CA PRO A 349 2.62 -19.20 -8.86
C PRO A 349 1.57 -19.58 -7.80
N GLY A 350 1.97 -19.97 -6.59
CA GLY A 350 1.06 -20.27 -5.48
C GLY A 350 0.49 -21.70 -5.43
N GLN A 351 -0.65 -21.91 -4.76
CA GLN A 351 -1.23 -23.23 -4.50
C GLN A 351 -2.26 -23.64 -5.55
N VAL A 352 -2.47 -24.94 -5.72
CA VAL A 352 -3.50 -25.48 -6.62
C VAL A 352 -4.34 -26.52 -5.89
N PHE A 353 -5.67 -26.45 -6.05
CA PHE A 353 -6.60 -27.46 -5.56
C PHE A 353 -7.25 -28.15 -6.76
N LEU A 354 -7.25 -29.49 -6.70
CA LEU A 354 -7.86 -30.36 -7.68
C LEU A 354 -8.97 -31.15 -7.00
N TYR A 355 -10.08 -31.36 -7.71
CA TYR A 355 -11.19 -32.16 -7.23
C TYR A 355 -11.19 -33.56 -7.87
N GLN A 356 -11.61 -34.56 -7.09
CA GLN A 356 -11.62 -35.94 -7.54
C GLN A 356 -12.41 -36.16 -8.84
N GLY A 357 -11.80 -36.87 -9.78
CA GLY A 357 -12.36 -37.15 -11.10
C GLY A 357 -12.01 -36.12 -12.17
N GLU A 358 -11.42 -34.97 -11.81
CA GLU A 358 -10.81 -34.07 -12.80
C GLU A 358 -9.69 -34.78 -13.57
N GLU A 359 -8.88 -35.58 -12.87
CA GLU A 359 -7.77 -36.32 -13.44
C GLU A 359 -8.22 -37.44 -14.39
N LEU A 360 -9.48 -37.86 -14.29
CA LEU A 360 -10.10 -38.83 -15.20
C LEU A 360 -10.89 -38.15 -16.32
N GLY A 361 -11.09 -36.82 -16.25
CA GLY A 361 -11.88 -36.08 -17.23
C GLY A 361 -13.35 -36.46 -17.19
N LEU A 362 -13.88 -36.66 -15.98
CA LEU A 362 -15.28 -36.96 -15.74
C LEU A 362 -16.16 -35.74 -16.07
N GLU A 363 -17.33 -36.04 -16.61
CA GLU A 363 -18.38 -35.07 -16.90
C GLU A 363 -19.35 -34.98 -15.72
N GLU A 364 -20.07 -33.88 -15.62
CA GLU A 364 -21.24 -33.80 -14.76
C GLU A 364 -22.23 -34.91 -15.11
N VAL A 365 -22.70 -35.65 -14.10
CA VAL A 365 -23.74 -36.67 -14.30
C VAL A 365 -25.10 -36.02 -14.19
N ASP A 366 -25.97 -36.30 -15.15
CA ASP A 366 -27.39 -35.99 -15.00
C ASP A 366 -28.06 -37.08 -14.16
N VAL A 367 -28.10 -36.86 -12.85
CA VAL A 367 -28.68 -37.80 -11.89
C VAL A 367 -30.21 -37.83 -12.06
N PRO A 368 -30.85 -39.00 -12.18
CA PRO A 368 -32.30 -39.10 -12.24
C PRO A 368 -32.97 -38.43 -11.03
N ASP A 369 -34.08 -37.72 -11.25
CA ASP A 369 -34.76 -36.94 -10.21
C ASP A 369 -35.18 -37.78 -8.98
N ASP A 370 -35.54 -39.05 -9.17
CA ASP A 370 -35.88 -39.99 -8.09
C ASP A 370 -34.66 -40.49 -7.29
N LYS A 371 -33.45 -40.20 -7.78
CA LYS A 371 -32.16 -40.58 -7.18
C LYS A 371 -31.40 -39.37 -6.62
N ARG A 372 -31.87 -38.15 -6.86
CA ARG A 372 -31.27 -36.93 -6.31
C ARG A 372 -31.46 -36.89 -4.79
N GLN A 373 -30.42 -36.44 -4.09
CA GLN A 373 -30.36 -36.31 -2.64
C GLN A 373 -29.97 -34.90 -2.20
N ASP A 374 -29.55 -34.01 -3.11
CA ASP A 374 -29.15 -32.65 -2.77
C ASP A 374 -30.30 -31.78 -2.24
N PRO A 375 -30.12 -31.08 -1.09
CA PRO A 375 -31.16 -30.19 -0.53
C PRO A 375 -31.59 -29.07 -1.49
N VAL A 376 -30.72 -28.57 -2.38
CA VAL A 376 -31.07 -27.56 -3.40
C VAL A 376 -32.19 -28.09 -4.31
N PHE A 377 -32.14 -29.37 -4.69
CA PHE A 377 -33.18 -29.96 -5.55
C PHE A 377 -34.53 -29.96 -4.83
N PHE A 378 -34.56 -30.41 -3.58
CA PHE A 378 -35.79 -30.49 -2.80
C PHE A 378 -36.36 -29.11 -2.45
N HIS A 379 -35.54 -28.18 -1.95
CA HIS A 379 -36.00 -26.84 -1.54
C HIS A 379 -36.41 -25.95 -2.72
N THR A 380 -35.85 -26.19 -3.91
CA THR A 380 -36.30 -25.50 -5.13
C THR A 380 -37.45 -26.21 -5.84
N ASN A 381 -37.98 -27.31 -5.29
CA ASN A 381 -39.01 -28.16 -5.90
C ASN A 381 -38.62 -28.60 -7.32
N GLY A 382 -37.39 -29.08 -7.48
CA GLY A 382 -36.85 -29.59 -8.74
C GLY A 382 -36.49 -28.54 -9.79
N ARG A 383 -36.61 -27.24 -9.48
CA ARG A 383 -36.23 -26.17 -10.43
C ARG A 383 -34.72 -26.11 -10.66
N GLN A 384 -33.93 -26.48 -9.66
CA GLN A 384 -32.48 -26.58 -9.78
C GLN A 384 -32.05 -28.02 -9.52
N PRO A 385 -31.18 -28.60 -10.36
CA PRO A 385 -30.75 -30.00 -10.22
C PRO A 385 -29.87 -30.28 -8.99
N GLY A 386 -29.32 -29.26 -8.33
CA GLY A 386 -28.40 -29.41 -7.20
C GLY A 386 -26.98 -29.81 -7.61
N ARG A 387 -26.20 -30.34 -6.65
CA ARG A 387 -24.76 -30.63 -6.80
C ARG A 387 -24.44 -32.13 -6.96
N ASP A 388 -25.43 -33.01 -6.89
CA ASP A 388 -25.24 -34.47 -6.97
C ASP A 388 -24.44 -34.92 -8.19
N GLY A 389 -24.64 -34.26 -9.34
CA GLY A 389 -23.96 -34.61 -10.60
C GLY A 389 -22.44 -34.54 -10.54
N CYS A 390 -21.86 -33.68 -9.69
CA CYS A 390 -20.43 -33.56 -9.47
C CYS A 390 -19.94 -34.43 -8.30
N ARG A 391 -20.85 -34.96 -7.48
CA ARG A 391 -20.57 -35.79 -6.30
C ARG A 391 -20.62 -37.29 -6.59
N VAL A 392 -20.87 -37.73 -7.83
CA VAL A 392 -20.94 -39.15 -8.20
C VAL A 392 -19.64 -39.94 -7.91
N PRO A 393 -19.74 -41.20 -7.45
CA PRO A 393 -18.62 -42.13 -7.22
C PRO A 393 -17.58 -42.25 -8.34
N LEU A 394 -16.31 -42.47 -7.95
CA LEU A 394 -15.20 -42.62 -8.91
C LEU A 394 -15.17 -44.01 -9.59
N PRO A 395 -14.89 -44.06 -10.91
CA PRO A 395 -14.67 -45.33 -11.61
C PRO A 395 -13.22 -45.83 -11.42
N TRP A 396 -13.04 -46.93 -10.70
CA TRP A 396 -11.73 -47.51 -10.39
C TRP A 396 -11.27 -48.58 -11.39
N ARG A 397 -12.15 -49.51 -11.75
CA ARG A 397 -11.85 -50.68 -12.56
C ARG A 397 -12.95 -50.98 -13.57
N ARG A 398 -12.57 -51.04 -14.85
CA ARG A 398 -13.49 -51.39 -15.93
C ARG A 398 -14.06 -52.79 -15.77
N GLY A 399 -15.34 -52.96 -16.09
CA GLY A 399 -16.01 -54.26 -16.14
C GLY A 399 -16.29 -54.90 -14.77
N GLN A 400 -15.95 -54.24 -13.68
CA GLN A 400 -16.42 -54.60 -12.34
C GLN A 400 -17.77 -53.93 -12.04
N PRO A 401 -18.59 -54.46 -11.11
CA PRO A 401 -19.79 -53.79 -10.63
C PRO A 401 -19.49 -52.32 -10.30
N HIS A 402 -20.32 -51.41 -10.81
CA HIS A 402 -20.18 -49.97 -10.63
C HIS A 402 -18.73 -49.48 -10.84
N ALA A 403 -18.11 -49.91 -11.95
CA ALA A 403 -16.71 -49.68 -12.31
C ALA A 403 -15.72 -49.84 -11.13
N GLY A 404 -15.93 -50.85 -10.28
CA GLY A 404 -15.05 -51.17 -9.16
C GLY A 404 -15.10 -50.18 -7.99
N PHE A 405 -16.17 -49.38 -7.89
CA PHE A 405 -16.42 -48.56 -6.70
C PHE A 405 -16.96 -49.40 -5.55
N SER A 406 -18.02 -50.17 -5.77
CA SER A 406 -18.68 -51.02 -4.78
C SER A 406 -19.37 -52.20 -5.47
N ALA A 407 -19.56 -53.31 -4.76
CA ALA A 407 -20.43 -54.39 -5.19
C ALA A 407 -21.93 -54.04 -5.07
N ALA A 408 -22.30 -53.20 -4.09
CA ALA A 408 -23.67 -52.69 -3.92
C ALA A 408 -23.96 -51.51 -4.85
N GLU A 409 -25.25 -51.17 -5.00
CA GLU A 409 -25.66 -49.97 -5.75
C GLU A 409 -25.09 -48.72 -5.04
N PRO A 410 -24.26 -47.90 -5.71
CA PRO A 410 -23.68 -46.73 -5.09
C PRO A 410 -24.75 -45.70 -4.77
N TRP A 411 -24.51 -44.91 -3.72
CA TRP A 411 -25.46 -43.90 -3.25
C TRP A 411 -25.89 -42.89 -4.31
N LEU A 412 -25.06 -42.64 -5.34
CA LEU A 412 -25.46 -41.98 -6.59
C LEU A 412 -25.14 -42.86 -7.80
N PRO A 413 -26.04 -42.92 -8.79
CA PRO A 413 -25.86 -43.77 -9.95
C PRO A 413 -24.74 -43.25 -10.85
N MET A 414 -23.82 -44.14 -11.22
CA MET A 414 -22.74 -43.85 -12.16
C MET A 414 -23.13 -44.23 -13.60
N PRO A 415 -22.84 -43.39 -14.61
CA PRO A 415 -23.09 -43.73 -16.01
C PRO A 415 -22.25 -44.93 -16.47
N ALA A 416 -22.87 -45.87 -17.19
CA ALA A 416 -22.16 -47.03 -17.75
C ALA A 416 -21.00 -46.63 -18.70
N SER A 417 -21.06 -45.45 -19.32
CA SER A 417 -19.98 -44.93 -20.16
C SER A 417 -18.68 -44.63 -19.39
N TRP A 418 -18.72 -44.49 -18.07
CA TRP A 418 -17.54 -44.20 -17.24
C TRP A 418 -16.61 -45.41 -17.09
N ASP A 419 -17.04 -46.62 -17.47
CA ASP A 419 -16.16 -47.78 -17.62
C ASP A 419 -14.97 -47.50 -18.55
N GLY A 420 -15.18 -46.67 -19.58
CA GLY A 420 -14.11 -46.23 -20.49
C GLY A 420 -13.18 -45.17 -19.90
N LEU A 421 -13.53 -44.59 -18.76
CA LEU A 421 -12.79 -43.54 -18.06
C LEU A 421 -12.15 -44.04 -16.75
N ALA A 422 -12.36 -45.31 -16.39
CA ALA A 422 -11.86 -45.90 -15.15
C ALA A 422 -10.34 -45.76 -14.97
N VAL A 423 -9.90 -45.71 -13.71
CA VAL A 423 -8.49 -45.52 -13.34
C VAL A 423 -7.57 -46.55 -14.02
N ASP A 424 -7.93 -47.83 -14.00
CA ASP A 424 -7.14 -48.91 -14.60
C ASP A 424 -7.00 -48.78 -16.13
N VAL A 425 -8.04 -48.31 -16.81
CA VAL A 425 -8.03 -48.02 -18.26
C VAL A 425 -7.09 -46.86 -18.57
N GLN A 426 -7.15 -45.77 -17.80
CA GLN A 426 -6.36 -44.58 -18.08
C GLN A 426 -4.90 -44.70 -17.63
N ALA A 427 -4.63 -45.48 -16.58
CA ALA A 427 -3.29 -45.66 -16.02
C ALA A 427 -2.30 -46.28 -17.03
N GLY A 428 -2.79 -47.09 -17.97
CA GLY A 428 -1.96 -47.72 -19.00
C GLY A 428 -1.53 -46.82 -20.17
N SER A 429 -2.02 -45.58 -20.24
CA SER A 429 -1.75 -44.68 -21.38
C SER A 429 -1.23 -43.32 -20.93
N ALA A 430 -0.05 -42.94 -21.39
CA ALA A 430 0.44 -41.57 -21.20
C ALA A 430 -0.43 -40.53 -21.93
N ALA A 431 -1.14 -40.90 -22.99
CA ALA A 431 -2.00 -39.96 -23.70
C ALA A 431 -3.33 -39.67 -22.98
N SER A 432 -3.71 -40.48 -21.98
CA SER A 432 -4.96 -40.33 -21.21
C SER A 432 -5.00 -39.02 -20.41
N MET A 433 -6.18 -38.68 -19.86
CA MET A 433 -6.32 -37.54 -18.96
C MET A 433 -5.46 -37.75 -17.71
N LEU A 434 -5.53 -38.94 -17.11
CA LEU A 434 -4.75 -39.29 -15.92
C LEU A 434 -3.23 -39.20 -16.19
N GLY A 435 -2.79 -39.73 -17.34
CA GLY A 435 -1.40 -39.63 -17.76
C GLY A 435 -0.95 -38.18 -17.95
N HIS A 436 -1.83 -37.32 -18.50
CA HIS A 436 -1.57 -35.89 -18.65
C HIS A 436 -1.42 -35.17 -17.30
N PHE A 437 -2.32 -35.44 -16.35
CA PHE A 437 -2.24 -34.90 -14.98
C PHE A 437 -0.93 -35.27 -14.30
N ARG A 438 -0.58 -36.57 -14.29
CA ARG A 438 0.68 -37.06 -13.69
C ARG A 438 1.91 -36.37 -14.25
N ARG A 439 1.98 -36.19 -15.58
CA ARG A 439 3.10 -35.48 -16.21
C ARG A 439 3.11 -34.01 -15.86
N ALA A 440 1.97 -33.33 -15.90
CA ALA A 440 1.89 -31.90 -15.63
C ALA A 440 2.25 -31.57 -14.17
N LEU A 441 1.78 -32.38 -13.22
CA LEU A 441 2.12 -32.29 -11.80
C LEU A 441 3.61 -32.58 -11.55
N ALA A 442 4.16 -33.63 -12.17
CA ALA A 442 5.58 -33.93 -12.09
C ALA A 442 6.44 -32.78 -12.64
N ALA A 443 6.06 -32.21 -13.78
CA ALA A 443 6.75 -31.06 -14.38
C ALA A 443 6.66 -29.82 -13.49
N ARG A 444 5.48 -29.54 -12.90
CA ARG A 444 5.32 -28.44 -11.93
C ARG A 444 6.27 -28.61 -10.75
N ARG A 445 6.32 -29.81 -10.16
CA ARG A 445 7.19 -30.12 -9.01
C ARG A 445 8.67 -29.93 -9.34
N GLU A 446 9.10 -30.37 -10.53
CA GLU A 446 10.49 -30.20 -10.99
C GLU A 446 10.88 -28.71 -11.15
N LEU A 447 9.93 -27.88 -11.57
CA LEU A 447 10.14 -26.45 -11.79
C LEU A 447 9.92 -25.59 -10.52
N GLY A 448 9.08 -26.04 -9.58
CA GLY A 448 8.43 -25.24 -8.54
C GLY A 448 9.34 -24.49 -7.57
N GLY A 449 10.56 -24.98 -7.33
CA GLY A 449 11.55 -24.30 -6.48
C GLY A 449 12.46 -23.29 -7.20
N ARG A 450 12.35 -23.19 -8.53
CA ARG A 450 13.24 -22.35 -9.37
C ARG A 450 12.52 -21.21 -10.08
N LEU A 451 11.18 -21.22 -10.10
CA LEU A 451 10.38 -20.22 -10.78
C LEU A 451 9.93 -19.12 -9.81
N PRO A 452 9.97 -17.83 -10.22
CA PRO A 452 9.60 -16.71 -9.35
C PRO A 452 8.10 -16.73 -9.01
N GLY A 453 7.70 -16.01 -7.96
CA GLY A 453 6.29 -15.85 -7.54
C GLY A 453 5.48 -14.89 -8.42
N ARG A 454 6.11 -14.20 -9.37
CA ARG A 454 5.46 -13.24 -10.29
C ARG A 454 5.41 -13.77 -11.71
N ILE A 455 4.42 -13.31 -12.47
CA ILE A 455 4.28 -13.56 -13.91
C ILE A 455 4.33 -12.24 -14.68
N GLU A 456 4.74 -12.31 -15.93
CA GLU A 456 4.74 -11.22 -16.91
C GLU A 456 3.78 -11.61 -18.04
N TRP A 457 2.79 -10.77 -18.37
CA TRP A 457 1.86 -11.06 -19.46
C TRP A 457 2.53 -10.90 -20.84
N LEU A 458 2.26 -11.83 -21.74
CA LEU A 458 2.73 -11.77 -23.13
C LEU A 458 1.56 -11.42 -24.05
N GLU A 459 1.69 -10.33 -24.80
CA GLU A 459 0.64 -9.88 -25.71
C GLU A 459 0.62 -10.68 -27.01
N VAL A 460 -0.31 -11.64 -27.10
CA VAL A 460 -0.40 -12.63 -28.19
C VAL A 460 -1.75 -12.65 -28.92
N GLY A 461 -2.65 -11.70 -28.59
CA GLY A 461 -3.96 -11.51 -29.21
C GLY A 461 -5.16 -11.93 -28.34
N PRO A 462 -6.39 -11.51 -28.68
CA PRO A 462 -7.54 -11.56 -27.76
C PRO A 462 -8.10 -12.97 -27.49
N ALA A 463 -7.73 -13.97 -28.31
CA ALA A 463 -8.20 -15.35 -28.15
C ALA A 463 -7.16 -16.26 -27.47
N VAL A 464 -6.00 -15.71 -27.09
CA VAL A 464 -4.90 -16.46 -26.50
C VAL A 464 -4.46 -15.74 -25.23
N THR A 465 -4.28 -16.48 -24.16
CA THR A 465 -3.68 -15.99 -22.92
C THR A 465 -2.28 -16.55 -22.81
N ALA A 466 -1.28 -15.69 -22.62
CA ALA A 466 0.10 -16.12 -22.45
C ALA A 466 0.80 -15.31 -21.35
N TYR A 467 1.60 -15.98 -20.54
CA TYR A 467 2.45 -15.33 -19.54
C TYR A 467 3.80 -16.02 -19.44
N ARG A 468 4.80 -15.26 -18.98
CA ARG A 468 6.12 -15.73 -18.63
C ARG A 468 6.27 -15.74 -17.11
N ARG A 469 6.84 -16.81 -16.55
CA ARG A 469 7.18 -16.98 -15.14
C ARG A 469 8.65 -17.36 -15.04
N GLY A 470 9.52 -16.34 -14.97
CA GLY A 470 10.97 -16.55 -15.12
C GLY A 470 11.27 -17.22 -16.48
N PRO A 471 11.96 -18.36 -16.53
CA PRO A 471 12.23 -19.05 -17.80
C PRO A 471 11.01 -19.77 -18.40
N LEU A 472 9.95 -20.05 -17.64
CA LEU A 472 8.78 -20.77 -18.15
C LEU A 472 7.84 -19.82 -18.90
N GLU A 473 7.53 -20.12 -20.17
CA GLU A 473 6.43 -19.47 -20.89
C GLU A 473 5.24 -20.41 -20.95
N VAL A 474 4.05 -19.90 -20.59
CA VAL A 474 2.79 -20.63 -20.57
C VAL A 474 1.83 -19.95 -21.52
N VAL A 475 1.27 -20.72 -22.46
CA VAL A 475 0.42 -20.19 -23.53
C VAL A 475 -0.83 -21.07 -23.64
N CYS A 476 -2.01 -20.46 -23.69
CA CYS A 476 -3.29 -21.15 -23.84
C CYS A 476 -4.16 -20.48 -24.91
N ASN A 477 -4.62 -21.26 -25.90
CA ASN A 477 -5.51 -20.81 -26.97
C ASN A 477 -6.96 -21.13 -26.62
N PHE A 478 -7.72 -20.09 -26.26
CA PHE A 478 -9.15 -20.18 -25.98
C PHE A 478 -10.01 -20.17 -27.24
N GLY A 479 -9.42 -19.77 -28.37
CA GLY A 479 -10.09 -19.61 -29.65
C GLY A 479 -10.55 -20.93 -30.31
N ARG A 480 -11.35 -20.78 -31.36
CA ARG A 480 -11.84 -21.88 -32.22
C ARG A 480 -10.91 -22.19 -33.40
N ARG A 481 -9.82 -21.46 -33.55
CA ARG A 481 -8.86 -21.59 -34.64
C ARG A 481 -7.47 -21.83 -34.07
N GLN A 482 -6.61 -22.47 -34.85
CA GLN A 482 -5.19 -22.62 -34.53
C GLN A 482 -4.52 -21.24 -34.41
N ALA A 483 -3.73 -21.04 -33.36
CA ALA A 483 -2.82 -19.91 -33.20
C ALA A 483 -1.41 -20.30 -33.67
N ARG A 484 -0.72 -19.35 -34.30
CA ARG A 484 0.69 -19.45 -34.68
C ARG A 484 1.41 -18.28 -34.04
N LEU A 485 2.27 -18.56 -33.07
CA LEU A 485 2.87 -17.55 -32.19
C LEU A 485 4.38 -17.63 -32.30
N ARG A 486 5.06 -16.48 -32.29
CA ARG A 486 6.52 -16.43 -32.24
C ARG A 486 6.94 -16.52 -30.79
N MET A 487 7.58 -17.63 -30.40
CA MET A 487 7.99 -17.92 -29.03
C MET A 487 9.35 -18.64 -29.09
N ASP A 488 10.31 -18.21 -28.27
CA ASP A 488 11.72 -18.62 -28.40
C ASP A 488 12.09 -19.85 -27.53
N GLY A 489 11.16 -20.35 -26.71
CA GLY A 489 11.34 -21.56 -25.91
C GLY A 489 11.13 -22.89 -26.66
N ARG A 490 11.72 -23.97 -26.15
CA ARG A 490 11.43 -25.34 -26.61
C ARG A 490 10.17 -25.86 -25.93
N LEU A 491 9.34 -26.56 -26.68
CA LEU A 491 8.13 -27.20 -26.15
C LEU A 491 8.51 -28.21 -25.05
N LEU A 492 8.12 -27.90 -23.82
CA LEU A 492 8.24 -28.78 -22.66
C LEU A 492 7.03 -29.71 -22.58
N MET A 493 5.84 -29.15 -22.75
CA MET A 493 4.58 -29.91 -22.72
C MET A 493 3.49 -29.23 -23.54
N GLY A 494 2.65 -30.01 -24.21
CA GLY A 494 1.42 -29.56 -24.84
C GLY A 494 0.21 -30.31 -24.26
N SER A 495 -0.94 -29.65 -24.21
CA SER A 495 -2.20 -30.28 -23.80
C SER A 495 -2.77 -31.18 -24.91
N ASP A 496 -2.41 -30.92 -26.16
CA ASP A 496 -2.83 -31.64 -27.36
C ASP A 496 -1.61 -32.21 -28.12
N PRO A 497 -1.69 -33.42 -28.70
CA PRO A 497 -0.59 -34.03 -29.46
C PRO A 497 -0.12 -33.23 -30.69
N LEU A 498 -0.97 -32.35 -31.23
CA LEU A 498 -0.65 -31.50 -32.39
C LEU A 498 0.07 -30.19 -32.00
N VAL A 499 0.25 -29.93 -30.71
CA VAL A 499 1.10 -28.82 -30.24
C VAL A 499 2.53 -29.09 -30.66
N SER A 500 3.13 -28.14 -31.38
CA SER A 500 4.52 -28.25 -31.83
C SER A 500 5.21 -26.89 -31.82
N SER A 501 6.52 -26.87 -31.55
CA SER A 501 7.35 -25.68 -31.68
C SER A 501 8.50 -25.99 -32.63
N SER A 502 8.65 -25.19 -33.68
CA SER A 502 9.75 -25.32 -34.64
C SER A 502 10.19 -23.93 -35.12
N HIS A 503 11.50 -23.71 -35.26
CA HIS A 503 12.08 -22.45 -35.76
C HIS A 503 11.54 -21.19 -35.05
N GLY A 504 11.38 -21.22 -33.73
CA GLY A 504 10.85 -20.09 -32.93
C GLY A 504 9.35 -19.81 -33.16
N ARG A 505 8.61 -20.75 -33.73
CA ARG A 505 7.16 -20.66 -33.94
C ARG A 505 6.44 -21.80 -33.23
N LEU A 506 5.58 -21.42 -32.28
CA LEU A 506 4.63 -22.30 -31.63
C LEU A 506 3.37 -22.44 -32.50
N HIS A 507 3.05 -23.68 -32.84
CA HIS A 507 1.78 -24.09 -33.43
C HIS A 507 0.87 -24.61 -32.32
N LEU A 508 -0.19 -23.85 -32.03
CA LEU A 508 -1.10 -24.13 -30.91
C LEU A 508 -2.54 -24.34 -31.44
N PRO A 509 -3.04 -25.58 -31.50
CA PRO A 509 -4.42 -25.89 -31.89
C PRO A 509 -5.47 -25.10 -31.09
N ALA A 510 -6.71 -25.07 -31.59
CA ALA A 510 -7.84 -24.52 -30.85
C ALA A 510 -8.03 -25.28 -29.53
N SER A 511 -8.40 -24.58 -28.45
CA SER A 511 -8.64 -25.20 -27.13
C SER A 511 -7.46 -26.03 -26.60
N SER A 512 -6.22 -25.54 -26.82
CA SER A 512 -4.99 -26.20 -26.38
C SER A 512 -4.04 -25.24 -25.68
N ALA A 513 -3.16 -25.77 -24.85
CA ALA A 513 -2.14 -25.03 -24.11
C ALA A 513 -0.76 -25.66 -24.26
N ALA A 514 0.28 -24.87 -24.01
CA ALA A 514 1.67 -25.28 -24.08
C ALA A 514 2.51 -24.62 -22.99
N TRP A 515 3.49 -25.37 -22.49
CA TRP A 515 4.61 -24.86 -21.71
C TRP A 515 5.87 -24.90 -22.57
N LEU A 516 6.60 -23.79 -22.57
CA LEU A 516 7.85 -23.62 -23.27
C LEU A 516 8.94 -23.27 -22.26
N TYR A 517 10.13 -23.84 -22.43
CA TYR A 517 11.28 -23.61 -21.56
C TYR A 517 12.53 -23.38 -22.40
N PRO A 518 13.50 -22.55 -21.98
CA PRO A 518 14.66 -22.24 -22.81
C PRO A 518 15.51 -23.49 -23.02
N VAL A 519 16.03 -23.68 -24.23
CA VAL A 519 17.08 -24.66 -24.46
C VAL A 519 18.35 -24.09 -23.83
N ALA A 520 18.77 -24.65 -22.71
CA ALA A 520 20.11 -24.38 -22.21
C ALA A 520 21.11 -24.70 -23.33
N ARG A 521 21.94 -23.72 -23.74
CA ARG A 521 23.30 -24.09 -24.16
C ARG A 521 23.84 -24.99 -23.04
N PRO A 522 24.47 -26.13 -23.35
CA PRO A 522 24.91 -27.08 -22.34
C PRO A 522 25.65 -26.33 -21.24
N PHE A 523 25.21 -26.58 -20.00
CA PHE A 523 25.92 -26.17 -18.80
C PHE A 523 27.37 -26.63 -18.94
N SER A 524 28.30 -25.69 -19.17
CA SER A 524 29.70 -25.92 -18.82
C SER A 524 29.74 -26.07 -17.30
N PRO A 525 30.38 -27.12 -16.76
CA PRO A 525 30.56 -27.25 -15.32
C PRO A 525 31.32 -26.02 -14.83
N ALA A 526 30.75 -25.36 -13.83
CA ALA A 526 31.33 -24.31 -12.99
C ALA A 526 32.70 -23.79 -13.48
N LEU A 527 32.69 -22.90 -14.48
CA LEU A 527 33.71 -21.88 -14.54
C LEU A 527 33.30 -20.86 -13.49
N THR A 528 34.05 -20.86 -12.38
CA THR A 528 34.31 -19.71 -11.52
C THR A 528 33.97 -18.41 -12.24
N PRO A 529 33.14 -17.53 -11.66
CA PRO A 529 32.82 -16.26 -12.30
C PRO A 529 34.14 -15.56 -12.61
N ALA A 530 34.41 -15.36 -13.90
CA ALA A 530 35.41 -14.41 -14.31
C ALA A 530 34.93 -13.08 -13.77
N VAL A 531 35.62 -12.64 -12.71
CA VAL A 531 35.59 -11.30 -12.18
C VAL A 531 35.60 -10.36 -13.38
N ALA A 532 34.46 -9.72 -13.65
CA ALA A 532 34.48 -8.43 -14.29
C ALA A 532 35.33 -7.56 -13.37
N GLN A 533 36.59 -7.37 -13.76
CA GLN A 533 37.52 -6.50 -13.05
C GLN A 533 36.91 -5.10 -13.06
N GLY A 534 36.23 -4.75 -11.96
CA GLY A 534 35.57 -3.46 -11.79
C GLY A 534 34.46 -3.45 -10.74
N MET A 535 33.75 -4.56 -10.48
CA MET A 535 32.67 -4.57 -9.49
C MET A 535 32.92 -5.57 -8.36
N SER A 536 33.03 -5.03 -7.14
CA SER A 536 32.95 -5.81 -5.91
C SER A 536 31.61 -6.55 -5.85
N PRO A 537 31.56 -7.86 -5.56
CA PRO A 537 30.33 -8.66 -5.49
C PRO A 537 29.38 -8.32 -4.33
N PHE A 538 29.57 -7.18 -3.66
CA PHE A 538 28.92 -6.83 -2.39
C PHE A 538 28.10 -5.53 -2.40
N SER A 539 27.82 -4.92 -3.55
CA SER A 539 27.14 -3.62 -3.57
C SER A 539 25.70 -3.69 -4.15
N PRO A 540 24.67 -3.29 -3.39
CA PRO A 540 23.27 -3.35 -3.83
C PRO A 540 22.99 -2.40 -5.01
N ARG A 541 22.03 -2.78 -5.87
CA ARG A 541 21.61 -2.06 -7.08
C ARG A 541 20.94 -0.71 -6.78
N TYR A 542 20.29 -0.60 -5.63
CA TYR A 542 19.57 0.61 -5.19
C TYR A 542 20.17 1.16 -3.90
N ILE A 543 20.06 2.47 -3.73
CA ILE A 543 20.36 3.15 -2.47
C ILE A 543 19.10 3.15 -1.60
N ASN A 544 19.26 2.81 -0.32
CA ASN A 544 18.17 2.83 0.65
C ASN A 544 17.57 4.24 0.75
N ARG A 545 16.25 4.36 0.58
CA ARG A 545 15.57 5.67 0.55
C ARG A 545 15.67 6.43 1.87
N GLU A 546 15.64 5.73 3.01
CA GLU A 546 15.66 6.36 4.34
C GLU A 546 17.06 6.90 4.65
N LEU A 547 18.10 6.19 4.24
CA LEU A 547 19.48 6.70 4.28
C LEU A 547 19.67 7.86 3.30
N SER A 548 19.13 7.77 2.09
CA SER A 548 19.15 8.86 1.10
C SER A 548 18.47 10.14 1.61
N ARG A 549 17.42 10.00 2.44
CA ARG A 549 16.77 11.13 3.14
C ARG A 549 17.71 11.79 4.15
N LEU A 550 18.48 11.01 4.90
CA LEU A 550 19.50 11.53 5.82
C LEU A 550 20.67 12.17 5.07
N ASP A 551 21.04 11.68 3.89
CA ASP A 551 22.08 12.29 3.06
C ASP A 551 21.65 13.65 2.50
N PHE A 552 20.35 13.88 2.28
CA PHE A 552 19.84 15.23 2.05
C PHE A 552 20.03 16.13 3.27
N ASP A 553 19.68 15.65 4.46
CA ASP A 553 19.86 16.42 5.69
C ASP A 553 21.35 16.72 5.97
N GLU A 554 22.25 15.80 5.65
CA GLU A 554 23.70 16.05 5.73
C GLU A 554 24.13 17.21 4.83
N ARG A 555 23.60 17.31 3.60
CA ARG A 555 23.90 18.42 2.68
C ARG A 555 23.33 19.74 3.20
N VAL A 556 22.17 19.72 3.88
CA VAL A 556 21.62 20.88 4.59
C VAL A 556 22.54 21.27 5.76
N LEU A 557 23.01 20.29 6.54
CA LEU A 557 23.91 20.53 7.65
C LEU A 557 25.25 21.13 7.19
N ALA A 558 25.78 20.68 6.05
CA ALA A 558 26.99 21.23 5.45
C ALA A 558 26.88 22.72 5.11
N MET A 559 25.67 23.26 4.87
CA MET A 559 25.50 24.71 4.69
C MET A 559 25.73 25.48 5.99
N ALA A 560 25.48 24.89 7.17
CA ALA A 560 25.80 25.53 8.44
C ALA A 560 27.32 25.61 8.70
N GLU A 561 28.11 24.78 8.02
CA GLU A 561 29.58 24.79 8.10
C GLU A 561 30.23 25.80 7.16
N ASP A 562 29.56 26.19 6.07
CA ASP A 562 30.15 27.04 5.06
C ASP A 562 30.40 28.46 5.61
N PRO A 563 31.66 28.88 5.82
CA PRO A 563 31.96 30.20 6.38
C PRO A 563 31.69 31.35 5.40
N LYS A 564 31.41 31.04 4.12
CA LYS A 564 31.05 32.07 3.12
C LYS A 564 29.62 32.55 3.28
N LEU A 565 28.77 31.79 3.98
CA LEU A 565 27.41 32.20 4.27
C LEU A 565 27.36 33.16 5.46
N PRO A 566 26.44 34.16 5.44
CA PRO A 566 26.20 35.00 6.58
C PRO A 566 25.83 34.18 7.82
N LEU A 567 26.27 34.65 9.00
CA LEU A 567 26.21 33.86 10.23
C LEU A 567 24.77 33.42 10.58
N LEU A 568 23.77 34.28 10.41
CA LEU A 568 22.38 33.91 10.73
C LEU A 568 21.77 32.95 9.70
N GLU A 569 22.30 32.87 8.48
CA GLU A 569 21.91 31.81 7.53
C GLU A 569 22.49 30.47 7.95
N ARG A 570 23.75 30.44 8.44
CA ARG A 570 24.33 29.21 9.00
C ARG A 570 23.54 28.71 10.21
N VAL A 571 23.14 29.61 11.11
CA VAL A 571 22.24 29.32 12.24
C VAL A 571 20.90 28.76 11.76
N ARG A 572 20.33 29.37 10.70
CA ARG A 572 19.07 28.91 10.10
C ARG A 572 19.20 27.50 9.54
N PHE A 573 20.26 27.18 8.79
CA PHE A 573 20.48 25.82 8.26
C PHE A 573 20.66 24.78 9.37
N LEU A 574 21.36 25.14 10.44
CA LEU A 574 21.53 24.29 11.62
C LEU A 574 20.17 23.97 12.29
N ALA A 575 19.29 24.97 12.38
CA ALA A 575 17.94 24.81 12.90
C ALA A 575 17.05 23.97 11.94
N ILE A 576 17.14 24.20 10.62
CA ILE A 576 16.40 23.43 9.61
C ILE A 576 16.79 21.94 9.68
N PHE A 577 18.09 21.63 9.80
CA PHE A 577 18.56 20.25 9.98
C PHE A 577 17.91 19.59 11.21
N SER A 578 17.88 20.30 12.35
CA SER A 578 17.23 19.81 13.57
C SER A 578 15.75 19.48 13.35
N GLN A 579 15.01 20.37 12.69
CA GLN A 579 13.59 20.19 12.40
C GLN A 579 13.33 19.07 11.39
N ASN A 580 14.19 18.94 10.36
CA ASN A 580 14.11 17.84 9.41
C ASN A 580 14.29 16.49 10.10
N LEU A 581 15.22 16.40 11.06
CA LEU A 581 15.45 15.19 11.84
C LEU A 581 14.24 14.88 12.73
N ASP A 582 13.63 15.89 13.37
CA ASP A 582 12.38 15.71 14.12
C ASP A 582 11.28 15.09 13.27
N ASP A 583 11.08 15.59 12.05
CA ASP A 583 10.11 15.06 11.08
C ASP A 583 10.47 13.64 10.62
N PHE A 584 11.75 13.36 10.40
CA PHE A 584 12.23 12.04 10.02
C PHE A 584 11.91 10.98 11.10
N PHE A 585 12.10 11.32 12.38
CA PHE A 585 11.74 10.42 13.48
C PHE A 585 10.23 10.21 13.61
N GLN A 586 9.45 11.29 13.49
CA GLN A 586 7.99 11.28 13.58
C GLN A 586 7.33 10.35 12.58
N VAL A 587 7.85 10.31 11.35
CA VAL A 587 7.20 9.63 10.23
C VAL A 587 7.94 8.35 9.86
N ARG A 588 9.23 8.45 9.54
CA ARG A 588 9.99 7.34 8.93
C ARG A 588 10.43 6.32 9.98
N VAL A 589 11.07 6.78 11.06
CA VAL A 589 11.49 5.88 12.16
C VAL A 589 10.28 5.26 12.85
N ALA A 590 9.22 6.04 13.08
CA ALA A 590 7.96 5.54 13.61
C ALA A 590 7.38 4.41 12.73
N GLY A 591 7.25 4.64 11.42
CA GLY A 591 6.72 3.63 10.49
C GLY A 591 7.57 2.35 10.41
N LEU A 592 8.90 2.47 10.46
CA LEU A 592 9.78 1.29 10.53
C LEU A 592 9.62 0.51 11.84
N LYS A 593 9.49 1.20 12.98
CA LYS A 593 9.22 0.55 14.26
C LYS A 593 7.88 -0.18 14.26
N GLU A 594 6.86 0.38 13.63
CA GLU A 594 5.57 -0.29 13.46
C GLU A 594 5.67 -1.57 12.62
N GLN A 595 6.43 -1.54 11.52
CA GLN A 595 6.70 -2.74 10.70
C GLN A 595 7.39 -3.84 11.50
N VAL A 596 8.38 -3.48 12.32
CA VAL A 596 9.07 -4.43 13.21
C VAL A 596 8.09 -5.04 14.22
N LEU A 597 7.24 -4.22 14.85
CA LEU A 597 6.24 -4.69 15.81
C LEU A 597 5.18 -5.59 15.16
N ALA A 598 4.84 -5.34 13.90
CA ALA A 598 3.91 -6.16 13.11
C ALA A 598 4.56 -7.41 12.48
N ALA A 599 5.83 -7.70 12.80
CA ALA A 599 6.61 -8.82 12.24
C ALA A 599 6.66 -8.83 10.69
N VAL A 600 6.63 -7.64 10.08
CA VAL A 600 6.74 -7.46 8.63
C VAL A 600 8.21 -7.69 8.23
N ALA A 601 8.46 -8.76 7.48
CA ALA A 601 9.79 -9.16 7.04
C ALA A 601 10.13 -8.72 5.59
N VAL A 602 9.40 -7.76 5.02
CA VAL A 602 9.69 -7.23 3.67
C VAL A 602 10.98 -6.43 3.73
N ALA A 603 11.97 -6.85 2.97
CA ALA A 603 13.15 -6.04 2.74
C ALA A 603 12.80 -4.86 1.82
N SER A 604 13.38 -3.68 2.08
CA SER A 604 13.34 -2.57 1.12
C SER A 604 14.01 -2.95 -0.20
N PRO A 605 13.77 -2.23 -1.32
CA PRO A 605 14.40 -2.52 -2.62
C PRO A 605 15.92 -2.74 -2.60
N ASP A 606 16.63 -2.06 -1.72
CA ASP A 606 18.08 -2.22 -1.50
C ASP A 606 18.48 -3.50 -0.74
N GLY A 607 17.51 -4.25 -0.21
CA GLY A 607 17.70 -5.53 0.47
C GLY A 607 17.68 -5.47 2.01
N MET A 608 17.52 -4.30 2.62
CA MET A 608 17.54 -4.14 4.08
C MET A 608 16.17 -4.43 4.73
N SER A 609 16.16 -5.26 5.78
CA SER A 609 14.96 -5.43 6.60
C SER A 609 14.64 -4.16 7.40
N PRO A 610 13.41 -3.97 7.91
CA PRO A 610 13.07 -2.79 8.72
C PRO A 610 13.99 -2.64 9.95
N LEU A 611 14.40 -3.76 10.56
CA LEU A 611 15.35 -3.75 11.68
C LEU A 611 16.76 -3.33 11.25
N ASP A 612 17.22 -3.77 10.08
CA ASP A 612 18.53 -3.36 9.56
C ASP A 612 18.54 -1.88 9.19
N GLN A 613 17.43 -1.38 8.63
CA GLN A 613 17.24 0.04 8.36
C GLN A 613 17.30 0.87 9.64
N LEU A 614 16.59 0.46 10.71
CA LEU A 614 16.66 1.15 12.02
C LEU A 614 18.08 1.18 12.60
N LYS A 615 18.85 0.10 12.46
CA LYS A 615 20.25 0.05 12.91
C LYS A 615 21.13 1.00 12.11
N ALA A 616 21.00 0.99 10.78
CA ALA A 616 21.78 1.88 9.91
C ALA A 616 21.41 3.35 10.13
N ILE A 617 20.12 3.65 10.27
CA ILE A 617 19.61 4.98 10.62
C ILE A 617 20.23 5.45 11.93
N ARG A 618 20.21 4.62 12.99
CA ARG A 618 20.80 5.00 14.28
C ARG A 618 22.26 5.40 14.13
N SER A 619 23.07 4.54 13.50
CA SER A 619 24.50 4.80 13.31
C SER A 619 24.74 6.10 12.52
N ARG A 620 23.93 6.37 11.50
CA ARG A 620 24.03 7.59 10.70
C ARG A 620 23.60 8.83 11.49
N VAL A 621 22.50 8.75 12.24
CA VAL A 621 21.98 9.87 13.04
C VAL A 621 22.93 10.23 14.17
N GLU A 622 23.53 9.26 14.87
CA GLU A 622 24.51 9.53 15.93
C GLU A 622 25.67 10.40 15.41
N GLY A 623 26.25 10.03 14.26
CA GLY A 623 27.32 10.82 13.63
C GLY A 623 26.87 12.22 13.16
N LEU A 624 25.64 12.34 12.64
CA LEU A 624 25.11 13.65 12.21
C LEU A 624 24.77 14.57 13.39
N VAL A 625 24.25 14.03 14.49
CA VAL A 625 23.97 14.78 15.72
C VAL A 625 25.28 15.23 16.38
N GLU A 626 26.30 14.37 16.44
CA GLU A 626 27.63 14.75 16.95
C GLU A 626 28.23 15.89 16.10
N ARG A 627 28.12 15.81 14.78
CA ARG A 627 28.54 16.88 13.86
C ARG A 627 27.75 18.17 14.10
N GLN A 628 26.42 18.10 14.23
CA GLN A 628 25.55 19.25 14.52
C GLN A 628 25.96 19.97 15.82
N VAL A 629 26.16 19.21 16.89
CA VAL A 629 26.60 19.72 18.20
C VAL A 629 27.99 20.34 18.09
N GLY A 630 28.90 19.71 17.34
CA GLY A 630 30.23 20.23 17.06
C GLY A 630 30.20 21.60 16.37
N ILE A 631 29.42 21.75 15.31
CA ILE A 631 29.22 23.02 14.59
C ILE A 631 28.64 24.09 15.53
N TYR A 632 27.63 23.71 16.30
CA TYR A 632 27.00 24.61 17.27
C TYR A 632 28.01 25.16 18.28
N LYS A 633 28.73 24.27 18.97
CA LYS A 633 29.63 24.63 20.08
C LYS A 633 30.92 25.31 19.62
N ARG A 634 31.55 24.81 18.56
CA ARG A 634 32.90 25.25 18.17
C ARG A 634 32.90 26.40 17.18
N ASP A 635 31.84 26.53 16.38
CA ASP A 635 31.82 27.52 15.28
C ASP A 635 30.72 28.57 15.49
N ILE A 636 29.47 28.16 15.65
CA ILE A 636 28.31 29.07 15.67
C ILE A 636 28.24 29.88 16.96
N LEU A 637 28.34 29.24 18.12
CA LEU A 637 28.22 29.92 19.41
C LEU A 637 29.32 30.99 19.60
N PRO A 638 30.62 30.72 19.32
CA PRO A 638 31.66 31.76 19.39
C PRO A 638 31.45 32.89 18.39
N ALA A 639 31.04 32.59 17.15
CA ALA A 639 30.81 33.61 16.12
C ALA A 639 29.61 34.52 16.45
N LEU A 640 28.55 33.96 17.04
CA LEU A 640 27.43 34.75 17.55
C LEU A 640 27.90 35.70 18.65
N GLY A 641 28.70 35.21 19.60
CA GLY A 641 29.27 36.02 20.68
C GLY A 641 30.11 37.19 20.17
N GLN A 642 30.98 36.96 19.17
CA GLN A 642 31.75 38.02 18.50
C GLN A 642 30.88 39.05 17.77
N SER A 643 29.68 38.66 17.37
CA SER A 643 28.72 39.51 16.66
C SER A 643 27.70 40.19 17.59
N GLY A 644 27.89 40.11 18.91
CA GLY A 644 26.99 40.73 19.91
C GLY A 644 25.71 39.93 20.20
N ILE A 645 25.71 38.62 19.93
CA ILE A 645 24.59 37.72 20.25
C ILE A 645 25.13 36.59 21.13
N THR A 646 24.88 36.63 22.43
CA THR A 646 25.42 35.61 23.35
C THR A 646 24.29 34.78 23.96
N ILE A 647 24.38 33.45 23.85
CA ILE A 647 23.52 32.53 24.58
C ILE A 647 24.27 32.14 25.86
N VAL A 648 23.71 32.47 27.02
CA VAL A 648 24.32 32.19 28.33
C VAL A 648 23.54 31.11 29.06
N ARG A 649 24.26 30.22 29.76
CA ARG A 649 23.67 29.18 30.61
C ARG A 649 23.33 29.73 31.99
N GLY A 650 22.47 29.04 32.73
CA GLY A 650 22.01 29.47 34.05
C GLY A 650 23.14 29.83 35.04
N GLU A 651 24.25 29.10 35.00
CA GLU A 651 25.45 29.32 35.82
C GLU A 651 26.23 30.60 35.47
N GLU A 652 26.03 31.16 34.28
CA GLU A 652 26.70 32.37 33.79
C GLU A 652 25.87 33.65 34.03
N VAL A 653 24.68 33.52 34.62
CA VAL A 653 23.79 34.63 34.96
C VAL A 653 24.33 35.40 36.17
N SER A 654 24.58 36.69 36.00
CA SER A 654 25.04 37.55 37.10
C SER A 654 23.94 37.83 38.12
N LYS A 655 24.30 38.27 39.33
CA LYS A 655 23.32 38.63 40.38
C LYS A 655 22.31 39.70 39.94
N LYS A 656 22.74 40.65 39.10
CA LYS A 656 21.87 41.72 38.57
C LYS A 656 20.84 41.13 37.60
N GLU A 657 21.28 40.27 36.69
CA GLU A 657 20.43 39.58 35.72
C GLU A 657 19.48 38.60 36.41
N LEU A 658 19.93 37.89 37.45
CA LEU A 658 19.08 37.00 38.23
C LEU A 658 17.91 37.75 38.89
N SER A 659 18.15 38.95 39.43
CA SER A 659 17.10 39.80 40.02
C SER A 659 16.06 40.22 38.97
N GLN A 660 16.49 40.52 37.74
CA GLN A 660 15.59 40.82 36.63
C GLN A 660 14.78 39.57 36.23
N LEU A 661 15.45 38.43 36.06
CA LEU A 661 14.81 37.16 35.71
C LEU A 661 13.80 36.75 36.78
N HIS A 662 14.03 37.07 38.05
CA HIS A 662 13.06 36.80 39.12
C HIS A 662 11.73 37.52 38.88
N THR A 663 11.76 38.78 38.43
CA THR A 663 10.54 39.53 38.08
C THR A 663 9.84 38.91 36.87
N VAL A 664 10.58 38.65 35.79
CA VAL A 664 10.04 38.01 34.57
C VAL A 664 9.45 36.64 34.90
N PHE A 665 10.15 35.85 35.70
CA PHE A 665 9.71 34.54 36.13
C PHE A 665 8.40 34.64 36.90
N ARG A 666 8.33 35.47 37.95
CA ARG A 666 7.13 35.60 38.78
C ARG A 666 5.91 36.11 38.01
N GLU A 667 6.10 37.08 37.12
CA GLU A 667 5.00 37.78 36.46
C GLU A 667 4.53 37.13 35.16
N GLN A 668 5.42 36.46 34.43
CA GLN A 668 5.13 35.94 33.09
C GLN A 668 5.28 34.42 32.98
N ILE A 669 6.28 33.82 33.65
CA ILE A 669 6.60 32.40 33.48
C ILE A 669 5.84 31.53 34.49
N PHE A 670 5.96 31.82 35.78
CA PHE A 670 5.37 31.05 36.88
C PHE A 670 3.86 30.81 36.72
N PRO A 671 3.02 31.79 36.30
CA PRO A 671 1.58 31.58 36.17
C PRO A 671 1.16 30.51 35.14
N VAL A 672 2.04 30.18 34.18
CA VAL A 672 1.77 29.17 33.15
C VAL A 672 2.49 27.84 33.40
N LEU A 673 3.25 27.72 34.49
CA LEU A 673 3.90 26.48 34.89
C LEU A 673 3.00 25.64 35.79
N THR A 674 3.07 24.32 35.60
CA THR A 674 2.41 23.36 36.49
C THR A 674 3.37 22.19 36.71
N PRO A 675 3.96 22.06 37.92
CA PRO A 675 4.79 20.91 38.25
C PRO A 675 3.90 19.67 38.43
N LEU A 676 4.28 18.56 37.81
CA LEU A 676 3.58 17.28 37.92
C LEU A 676 4.46 16.30 38.70
N ALA A 677 4.10 16.05 39.96
CA ALA A 677 4.76 15.03 40.79
C ALA A 677 4.32 13.62 40.36
N VAL A 678 5.23 12.64 40.47
CA VAL A 678 4.96 11.23 40.20
C VAL A 678 5.20 10.42 41.47
N ASP A 679 4.15 9.73 41.93
CA ASP A 679 4.14 8.84 43.10
C ASP A 679 3.00 7.80 42.97
N PRO A 680 2.82 6.83 43.90
CA PRO A 680 1.75 5.83 43.77
C PRO A 680 0.32 6.40 43.66
N GLY A 681 0.08 7.63 44.13
CA GLY A 681 -1.20 8.33 43.98
C GLY A 681 -1.29 9.21 42.72
N HIS A 682 -0.16 9.50 42.07
CA HIS A 682 -0.05 10.34 40.88
C HIS A 682 0.73 9.61 39.79
N PRO A 683 0.05 8.93 38.84
CA PRO A 683 0.71 8.16 37.80
C PRO A 683 1.55 9.06 36.88
N PHE A 684 2.51 8.46 36.19
CA PHE A 684 3.39 9.17 35.27
C PHE A 684 2.59 9.93 34.19
N PRO A 685 2.82 11.24 34.00
CA PRO A 685 1.97 12.07 33.16
C PRO A 685 2.23 11.84 31.67
N TYR A 686 1.18 12.00 30.86
CA TYR A 686 1.34 12.07 29.41
C TYR A 686 2.26 13.23 29.01
N MET A 687 3.23 12.94 28.14
CA MET A 687 4.17 13.94 27.61
C MET A 687 3.80 14.34 26.20
N SER A 688 3.61 15.63 25.94
CA SER A 688 3.28 16.13 24.60
C SER A 688 4.40 15.89 23.58
N HIS A 689 4.02 15.82 22.31
CA HIS A 689 4.94 15.74 21.17
C HIS A 689 5.91 16.96 21.10
N LEU A 690 7.17 16.71 20.74
CA LEU A 690 8.31 17.67 20.73
C LEU A 690 8.44 18.51 22.01
N SER A 691 7.97 17.98 23.14
CA SER A 691 8.02 18.73 24.39
C SER A 691 9.42 18.71 24.99
N LEU A 692 9.95 19.89 25.28
CA LEU A 692 11.11 20.08 26.16
C LEU A 692 10.62 20.14 27.61
N ASN A 693 11.31 19.44 28.51
CA ASN A 693 10.90 19.23 29.90
C ASN A 693 12.12 19.26 30.81
N LEU A 694 11.89 19.55 32.10
CA LEU A 694 12.83 19.32 33.18
C LEU A 694 12.37 18.13 34.01
N ALA A 695 13.26 17.16 34.20
CA ALA A 695 13.15 16.09 35.19
C ALA A 695 13.76 16.59 36.49
N VAL A 696 12.98 16.68 37.56
CA VAL A 696 13.40 17.25 38.85
C VAL A 696 13.24 16.19 39.93
N ILE A 697 14.31 15.91 40.66
CA ILE A 697 14.25 15.11 41.89
C ILE A 697 14.20 16.07 43.07
N VAL A 698 13.13 15.99 43.85
CA VAL A 698 12.93 16.77 45.06
C VAL A 698 12.98 15.88 46.29
N ARG A 699 13.51 16.38 47.41
CA ARG A 699 13.56 15.67 48.68
C ARG A 699 12.81 16.44 49.75
N ASP A 700 11.92 15.73 50.46
CA ASP A 700 11.28 16.25 51.66
C ASP A 700 12.34 16.33 52.78
N PRO A 701 12.71 17.52 53.28
CA PRO A 701 13.76 17.65 54.29
C PRO A 701 13.40 17.00 55.62
N GLN A 702 12.11 16.84 55.93
CA GLN A 702 11.58 16.21 57.15
C GLN A 702 11.52 14.69 57.01
N ARG A 703 10.94 14.18 55.92
CA ARG A 703 10.73 12.73 55.70
C ARG A 703 11.91 12.03 55.03
N LYS A 704 12.89 12.78 54.52
CA LYS A 704 14.04 12.30 53.73
C LYS A 704 13.68 11.49 52.48
N GLN A 705 12.41 11.52 52.05
CA GLN A 705 11.93 10.82 50.87
C GLN A 705 12.21 11.65 49.61
N GLN A 706 12.75 11.00 48.57
CA GLN A 706 12.91 11.61 47.25
C GLN A 706 11.67 11.36 46.39
N ARG A 707 11.32 12.32 45.52
CA ARG A 707 10.21 12.23 44.58
C ARG A 707 10.62 12.82 43.24
N PHE A 708 10.12 12.21 42.17
CA PHE A 708 10.25 12.74 40.82
C PHE A 708 9.13 13.74 40.54
N ALA A 709 9.49 14.84 39.89
CA ALA A 709 8.54 15.79 39.33
C ALA A 709 8.98 16.21 37.93
N ARG A 710 8.00 16.40 37.05
CA ARG A 710 8.20 16.91 35.70
C ARG A 710 7.71 18.35 35.62
N VAL A 711 8.52 19.22 35.02
CA VAL A 711 8.14 20.59 34.66
C VAL A 711 8.22 20.75 33.15
N LYS A 712 7.12 21.11 32.49
CA LYS A 712 7.10 21.36 31.05
C LYS A 712 7.68 22.73 30.75
N VAL A 713 8.56 22.85 29.76
CA VAL A 713 8.95 24.16 29.21
C VAL A 713 7.81 24.61 28.28
N PRO A 714 7.13 25.74 28.57
CA PRO A 714 5.91 26.12 27.86
C PRO A 714 6.24 26.73 26.48
N PRO A 715 5.78 26.13 25.36
CA PRO A 715 6.11 26.60 24.01
C PRO A 715 5.41 27.91 23.62
N VAL A 716 4.44 28.37 24.41
CA VAL A 716 3.75 29.65 24.20
C VAL A 716 4.65 30.85 24.54
N LEU A 717 5.70 30.63 25.32
CA LEU A 717 6.69 31.64 25.67
C LEU A 717 7.91 31.54 24.74
N PRO A 718 8.59 32.66 24.43
CA PRO A 718 9.84 32.61 23.68
C PRO A 718 10.87 31.79 24.45
N ARG A 719 11.56 30.88 23.76
CA ARG A 719 12.55 30.01 24.39
C ARG A 719 13.80 30.77 24.84
N PHE A 720 14.19 31.82 24.14
CA PHE A 720 15.36 32.63 24.48
C PHE A 720 14.92 33.95 25.11
N ILE A 721 15.16 34.11 26.41
CA ILE A 721 14.77 35.29 27.18
C ILE A 721 15.91 36.31 27.15
N PRO A 722 15.68 37.55 26.66
CA PRO A 722 16.71 38.58 26.65
C PRO A 722 17.04 39.06 28.07
N LEU A 723 18.33 39.23 28.35
CA LEU A 723 18.84 39.91 29.54
C LEU A 723 18.92 41.43 29.29
N ILE A 724 19.08 42.25 30.34
CA ILE A 724 19.28 43.72 30.20
C ILE A 724 20.31 43.99 29.08
N GLU A 725 19.94 44.84 28.12
CA GLU A 725 20.67 45.23 26.88
C GLU A 725 20.44 44.37 25.62
N GLY A 726 19.65 43.29 25.65
CA GLY A 726 19.13 42.63 24.42
C GLY A 726 20.18 41.92 23.54
N GLU A 727 21.44 41.89 23.95
CA GLU A 727 22.55 41.19 23.28
C GLU A 727 22.82 39.80 23.88
N ARG A 728 22.33 39.56 25.11
CA ARG A 728 22.50 38.30 25.85
C ARG A 728 21.15 37.64 26.07
N TYR A 729 21.11 36.32 25.89
CA TYR A 729 19.89 35.52 25.97
C TYR A 729 20.12 34.31 26.85
N VAL A 730 19.16 34.01 27.73
CA VAL A 730 19.16 32.81 28.56
C VAL A 730 18.04 31.86 28.09
N PRO A 731 18.29 30.55 27.93
CA PRO A 731 17.24 29.58 27.62
C PRO A 731 16.18 29.52 28.72
N LEU A 732 14.91 29.37 28.32
CA LEU A 732 13.77 29.36 29.22
C LEU A 732 13.85 28.20 30.23
N GLU A 733 14.34 27.03 29.80
CA GLU A 733 14.59 25.91 30.69
C GLU A 733 15.57 26.25 31.82
N ASP A 734 16.59 27.08 31.56
CA ASP A 734 17.55 27.51 32.57
C ASP A 734 16.93 28.56 33.51
N VAL A 735 16.08 29.45 33.00
CA VAL A 735 15.30 30.39 33.83
C VAL A 735 14.39 29.63 34.80
N ILE A 736 13.74 28.56 34.32
CA ILE A 736 12.89 27.70 35.16
C ILE A 736 13.77 26.95 36.18
N ALA A 737 14.90 26.39 35.76
CA ALA A 737 15.83 25.66 36.63
C ALA A 737 16.34 26.54 37.80
N LEU A 738 16.71 27.79 37.52
CA LEU A 738 17.16 28.77 38.52
C LEU A 738 16.09 29.10 39.58
N HIS A 739 14.81 28.88 39.26
CA HIS A 739 13.66 29.25 40.11
C HIS A 739 12.84 28.04 40.59
N LEU A 740 13.38 26.81 40.50
CA LEU A 740 12.66 25.59 40.92
C LEU A 740 12.19 25.63 42.39
N THR A 741 12.92 26.32 43.27
CA THR A 741 12.53 26.49 44.68
C THR A 741 11.21 27.23 44.87
N ALA A 742 10.82 28.10 43.91
CA ALA A 742 9.52 28.76 43.92
C ALA A 742 8.38 27.79 43.55
N LEU A 743 8.64 26.80 42.69
CA LEU A 743 7.68 25.76 42.29
C LEU A 743 7.54 24.65 43.35
N PHE A 744 8.63 24.34 44.06
CA PHE A 744 8.69 23.29 45.07
C PHE A 744 9.00 23.88 46.46
N ALA A 745 8.17 24.82 46.90
CA ALA A 745 8.35 25.51 48.18
C ALA A 745 8.45 24.52 49.35
N GLY A 746 9.52 24.64 50.14
CA GLY A 746 9.77 23.78 51.31
C GLY A 746 10.44 22.43 51.00
N MET A 747 10.80 22.15 49.74
CA MET A 747 11.52 20.94 49.33
C MET A 747 12.97 21.26 48.95
N ASP A 748 13.88 20.29 49.16
CA ASP A 748 15.25 20.38 48.63
C ASP A 748 15.25 19.93 47.17
N ILE A 749 15.81 20.72 46.25
CA ILE A 749 16.10 20.27 44.89
C ILE A 749 17.38 19.44 44.91
N VAL A 750 17.29 18.15 44.57
CA VAL A 750 18.42 17.21 44.57
C VAL A 750 19.14 17.23 43.23
N THR A 751 18.40 17.02 42.15
CA THR A 751 18.91 17.09 40.78
C THR A 751 17.86 17.65 39.85
N GLN A 752 18.30 18.25 38.75
CA GLN A 752 17.45 18.70 37.65
C GLN A 752 18.18 18.44 36.33
N SER A 753 17.47 17.94 35.32
CA SER A 753 18.04 17.68 34.00
C SER A 753 17.01 17.90 32.90
N PRO A 754 17.37 18.59 31.79
CA PRO A 754 16.46 18.74 30.67
C PRO A 754 16.37 17.44 29.85
N PHE A 755 15.21 17.22 29.26
CA PHE A 755 14.98 16.13 28.32
C PHE A 755 13.86 16.49 27.33
N ARG A 756 13.90 15.88 26.14
CA ARG A 756 12.94 16.13 25.07
C ARG A 756 12.41 14.82 24.49
N VAL A 757 11.12 14.82 24.21
CA VAL A 757 10.39 13.64 23.73
C VAL A 757 9.82 13.89 22.34
N THR A 758 10.12 12.98 21.41
CA THR A 758 9.49 12.92 20.08
C THR A 758 8.57 11.72 20.03
N ARG A 759 7.30 11.96 19.67
CA ARG A 759 6.29 10.92 19.43
C ARG A 759 6.11 10.66 17.95
N ASP A 760 5.54 9.52 17.61
CA ASP A 760 4.90 9.33 16.31
C ASP A 760 3.90 10.49 16.06
N GLY A 761 3.83 10.96 14.81
CA GLY A 761 2.80 11.92 14.42
C GLY A 761 1.44 11.22 14.30
N ASP A 762 0.33 11.96 14.29
CA ASP A 762 -0.96 11.40 13.86
C ASP A 762 -0.77 10.79 12.46
N LEU A 763 -0.83 9.46 12.39
CA LEU A 763 -0.41 8.69 11.22
C LEU A 763 -1.36 8.83 10.02
N ASP A 764 -2.35 9.74 10.04
CA ASP A 764 -3.13 10.07 8.84
C ASP A 764 -2.22 10.50 7.68
N ASP A 765 -0.99 10.87 8.02
CA ASP A 765 0.15 11.17 7.15
C ASP A 765 1.35 10.22 7.36
N VAL A 766 1.15 8.90 7.28
CA VAL A 766 2.17 8.12 6.55
C VAL A 766 2.19 8.68 5.13
N ASP A 767 3.28 9.39 4.78
CA ASP A 767 3.74 9.43 3.39
C ASP A 767 3.72 7.98 2.91
N SER A 768 2.72 7.60 2.10
CA SER A 768 2.26 6.23 1.82
C SER A 768 3.28 5.37 1.05
N ASP A 769 4.51 5.32 1.53
CA ASP A 769 5.63 4.57 1.00
C ASP A 769 5.84 3.28 1.82
N ALA A 770 5.00 3.02 2.82
CA ALA A 770 4.78 1.67 3.28
C ALA A 770 3.56 1.09 2.57
N GLU A 771 3.78 -0.06 1.95
CA GLU A 771 2.85 -0.89 1.20
C GLU A 771 1.52 -1.10 1.94
N ASP A 772 0.47 -1.45 1.19
CA ASP A 772 -0.95 -1.59 1.57
C ASP A 772 -1.24 -2.27 2.92
N LEU A 773 -0.27 -3.01 3.46
CA LEU A 773 -0.28 -3.61 4.78
C LEU A 773 -0.28 -2.57 5.93
N LEU A 774 0.50 -1.49 5.84
CA LEU A 774 0.60 -0.51 6.96
C LEU A 774 -0.65 0.35 7.09
N ALA A 775 -1.31 0.75 5.99
CA ALA A 775 -2.58 1.49 6.07
C ALA A 775 -3.71 0.64 6.67
N ALA A 776 -3.75 -0.66 6.34
CA ALA A 776 -4.70 -1.63 6.91
C ALA A 776 -4.39 -1.92 8.40
N ILE A 777 -3.12 -2.12 8.75
CA ILE A 777 -2.65 -2.29 10.14
C ILE A 777 -2.90 -1.03 10.97
N GLN A 778 -2.69 0.17 10.41
CA GLN A 778 -2.80 1.45 11.13
C GLN A 778 -4.24 1.83 11.45
N THR A 779 -5.20 1.50 10.60
CA THR A 779 -6.62 1.72 10.89
C THR A 779 -7.09 0.84 12.05
N GLU A 780 -6.56 -0.39 12.14
CA GLU A 780 -6.83 -1.34 13.22
C GLU A 780 -6.07 -0.97 14.52
N LEU A 781 -4.82 -0.49 14.43
CA LEU A 781 -4.01 -0.06 15.58
C LEU A 781 -4.48 1.27 16.18
N ARG A 782 -4.95 2.24 15.38
CA ARG A 782 -5.53 3.50 15.88
C ARG A 782 -6.84 3.30 16.62
N ARG A 783 -7.63 2.28 16.26
CA ARG A 783 -8.81 1.87 17.03
C ARG A 783 -8.45 1.21 18.36
N ARG A 784 -7.26 0.59 18.46
CA ARG A 784 -6.74 -0.09 19.65
C ARG A 784 -5.99 0.83 20.62
N ARG A 785 -5.46 1.99 20.18
CA ARG A 785 -4.52 2.82 20.95
C ARG A 785 -5.02 4.26 21.09
N ARG A 786 -5.26 4.72 22.32
CA ARG A 786 -5.72 6.09 22.61
C ARG A 786 -4.60 7.16 22.55
N HIS A 787 -3.32 6.78 22.51
CA HIS A 787 -2.18 7.72 22.50
C HIS A 787 -1.04 7.29 21.56
N ALA A 788 -0.46 8.28 20.88
CA ALA A 788 0.77 8.27 20.07
C ALA A 788 2.00 7.74 20.87
N ARG A 789 2.83 6.80 20.38
CA ARG A 789 4.00 6.23 21.09
C ARG A 789 5.23 7.15 21.02
N VAL A 790 6.07 7.14 22.06
CA VAL A 790 7.38 7.82 22.01
C VAL A 790 8.35 7.05 21.12
N VAL A 791 8.99 7.75 20.18
CA VAL A 791 9.93 7.17 19.21
C VAL A 791 11.37 7.64 19.41
N ARG A 792 11.59 8.75 20.11
CA ARG A 792 12.91 9.28 20.46
C ARG A 792 12.88 10.03 21.80
N LEU A 793 13.90 9.82 22.62
CA LEU A 793 14.18 10.58 23.83
C LEU A 793 15.57 11.21 23.70
N GLU A 794 15.63 12.53 23.80
CA GLU A 794 16.88 13.29 23.86
C GLU A 794 17.13 13.70 25.32
N VAL A 795 18.34 13.46 25.82
CA VAL A 795 18.72 13.76 27.20
C VAL A 795 20.06 14.46 27.28
N ASP A 796 20.21 15.27 28.33
CA ASP A 796 21.51 15.80 28.73
C ASP A 796 22.43 14.68 29.24
N PRO A 797 23.73 14.65 28.87
CA PRO A 797 24.67 13.63 29.33
C PRO A 797 24.88 13.59 30.85
N GLY A 798 24.63 14.69 31.56
CA GLY A 798 24.71 14.81 33.02
C GLY A 798 23.49 14.27 33.76
N MET A 799 22.47 13.76 33.04
CA MET A 799 21.30 13.13 33.67
C MET A 799 21.70 11.90 34.49
N SER A 800 21.16 11.78 35.70
CA SER A 800 21.44 10.61 36.55
C SER A 800 20.86 9.34 35.93
N ALA A 801 21.56 8.21 36.13
CA ALA A 801 21.12 6.90 35.65
C ALA A 801 19.71 6.54 36.18
N GLU A 802 19.42 6.90 37.44
CA GLU A 802 18.11 6.70 38.06
C GLU A 802 16.97 7.41 37.30
N VAL A 803 17.17 8.67 36.91
CA VAL A 803 16.17 9.43 36.14
C VAL A 803 16.05 8.86 34.73
N LEU A 804 17.17 8.48 34.10
CA LEU A 804 17.15 7.93 32.75
C LEU A 804 16.43 6.57 32.71
N GLU A 805 16.68 5.69 33.67
CA GLU A 805 15.97 4.40 33.81
C GLU A 805 14.47 4.61 34.04
N LEU A 806 14.10 5.57 34.90
CA LEU A 806 12.71 5.96 35.10
C LEU A 806 12.06 6.41 33.78
N LEU A 807 12.65 7.38 33.09
CA LEU A 807 12.10 7.89 31.83
C LEU A 807 12.02 6.79 30.75
N THR A 808 13.04 5.93 30.64
CA THR A 808 13.08 4.83 29.67
C THR A 808 11.95 3.84 29.92
N ARG A 809 11.72 3.46 31.18
CA ARG A 809 10.66 2.53 31.57
C ARG A 809 9.27 3.13 31.35
N GLU A 810 9.01 4.32 31.88
CA GLU A 810 7.68 4.95 31.85
C GLU A 810 7.29 5.41 30.43
N LEU A 811 8.26 5.66 29.55
CA LEU A 811 8.00 6.02 28.14
C LEU A 811 8.06 4.81 27.18
N GLU A 812 8.27 3.60 27.69
CA GLU A 812 8.34 2.34 26.91
C GLU A 812 9.39 2.36 25.79
N LEU A 813 10.56 2.91 26.10
CA LEU A 813 11.67 3.08 25.16
C LEU A 813 12.67 1.93 25.25
N GLN A 814 13.36 1.69 24.15
CA GLN A 814 14.52 0.80 24.11
C GLN A 814 15.81 1.64 24.09
N PRO A 815 16.97 1.08 24.48
CA PRO A 815 18.25 1.80 24.41
C PRO A 815 18.57 2.46 23.05
N PRO A 816 18.15 1.91 21.89
CA PRO A 816 18.25 2.59 20.58
C PRO A 816 17.41 3.84 20.36
N ASP A 817 16.52 4.16 21.29
CA ASP A 817 15.60 5.29 21.19
C ASP A 817 16.12 6.51 21.96
N ILE A 818 17.22 6.36 22.68
CA ILE A 818 17.79 7.35 23.59
C ILE A 818 19.02 7.98 22.93
N TYR A 819 19.01 9.30 22.81
CA TYR A 819 20.08 10.10 22.22
C TYR A 819 20.61 11.06 23.28
N GLN A 820 21.90 10.93 23.60
CA GLN A 820 22.57 11.88 24.47
C GLN A 820 23.10 13.04 23.63
N VAL A 821 22.74 14.25 24.01
CA VAL A 821 23.11 15.47 23.26
C VAL A 821 23.92 16.37 24.17
N ASP A 822 25.23 16.42 23.96
CA ASP A 822 26.15 17.28 24.73
C ASP A 822 26.02 18.75 24.31
N GLY A 823 24.95 19.41 24.74
CA GLY A 823 24.67 20.82 24.42
C GLY A 823 23.20 21.19 24.59
N LEU A 824 22.78 22.23 23.87
CA LEU A 824 21.39 22.68 23.89
C LEU A 824 20.49 21.62 23.23
N LEU A 825 19.55 21.04 23.97
CA LEU A 825 18.49 20.21 23.39
C LEU A 825 17.63 21.05 22.44
N ASP A 826 16.98 20.47 21.42
CA ASP A 826 16.14 21.23 20.48
C ASP A 826 16.86 22.41 19.81
N ILE A 827 17.99 22.13 19.14
CA ILE A 827 18.73 23.13 18.34
C ILE A 827 17.82 23.81 17.29
N GLY A 828 16.72 23.17 16.89
CA GLY A 828 15.68 23.75 16.04
C GLY A 828 15.15 25.10 16.52
N SER A 829 15.14 25.36 17.82
CA SER A 829 14.74 26.66 18.38
C SER A 829 15.68 27.81 18.00
N LEU A 830 16.92 27.55 17.56
CA LEU A 830 17.84 28.60 17.11
C LEU A 830 17.30 29.41 15.92
N HIS A 831 16.25 28.92 15.24
CA HIS A 831 15.51 29.69 14.26
C HIS A 831 15.06 31.06 14.78
N PHE A 832 14.84 31.20 16.10
CA PHE A 832 14.62 32.48 16.78
C PHE A 832 15.63 33.56 16.37
N PHE A 833 16.94 33.24 16.35
CA PHE A 833 17.99 34.21 16.04
C PHE A 833 17.99 34.62 14.57
N SER A 834 17.55 33.73 13.66
CA SER A 834 17.41 34.06 12.24
C SER A 834 16.35 35.13 11.97
N GLN A 835 15.46 35.41 12.94
CA GLN A 835 14.41 36.42 12.84
C GLN A 835 14.84 37.80 13.37
N LEU A 836 16.01 37.92 14.02
CA LEU A 836 16.52 39.19 14.51
C LEU A 836 16.77 40.19 13.39
N ASP A 837 16.56 41.49 13.66
CA ASP A 837 16.85 42.55 12.70
C ASP A 837 18.36 42.86 12.65
N ARG A 838 19.10 42.00 11.92
CA ARG A 838 20.56 42.04 11.74
C ARG A 838 20.92 41.84 10.28
N PRO A 839 20.69 42.83 9.40
CA PRO A 839 20.98 42.71 7.97
C PRO A 839 22.47 42.47 7.69
N ASP A 840 23.36 42.90 8.58
CA ASP A 840 24.81 42.65 8.53
C ASP A 840 25.19 41.17 8.69
N LEU A 841 24.29 40.35 9.27
CA LEU A 841 24.50 38.91 9.47
C LEU A 841 23.61 38.02 8.59
N LYS A 842 22.89 38.61 7.63
CA LYS A 842 21.90 37.94 6.78
C LYS A 842 22.24 38.11 5.30
N GLU A 843 21.65 37.26 4.47
CA GLU A 843 21.67 37.51 3.03
C GLU A 843 20.73 38.67 2.67
N GLU A 844 21.07 39.38 1.59
CA GLU A 844 20.21 40.42 1.03
C GLU A 844 18.87 39.80 0.56
N PRO A 845 17.72 40.31 1.03
CA PRO A 845 16.43 39.81 0.61
C PRO A 845 16.23 39.98 -0.91
N TRP A 846 15.88 38.89 -1.58
CA TRP A 846 15.55 38.95 -3.01
C TRP A 846 14.18 39.61 -3.23
N THR A 847 14.13 40.60 -4.12
CA THR A 847 12.88 41.20 -4.61
C THR A 847 12.55 40.62 -5.99
N PRO A 848 11.48 39.81 -6.11
CA PRO A 848 11.10 39.19 -7.39
C PRO A 848 10.76 40.22 -8.47
N THR A 849 11.12 39.92 -9.72
CA THR A 849 10.84 40.78 -10.88
C THR A 849 9.54 40.40 -11.59
N THR A 850 8.89 41.33 -12.27
CA THR A 850 7.73 41.01 -13.11
C THR A 850 8.17 40.46 -14.45
N GLN A 851 7.61 39.29 -14.82
CA GLN A 851 7.83 38.62 -16.09
C GLN A 851 7.65 39.63 -17.25
N PRO A 852 8.59 39.75 -18.21
CA PRO A 852 8.60 40.84 -19.19
C PRO A 852 7.31 41.06 -19.99
N ARG A 853 6.62 39.98 -20.37
CA ARG A 853 5.35 40.02 -21.11
C ARG A 853 4.16 40.40 -20.23
N LEU A 854 4.31 40.35 -18.90
CA LEU A 854 3.28 40.73 -17.92
C LEU A 854 3.49 42.14 -17.36
N ARG A 855 4.47 42.89 -17.87
CA ARG A 855 4.74 44.27 -17.45
C ARG A 855 3.60 45.21 -17.83
N GLY A 856 3.33 46.18 -16.94
CA GLY A 856 2.25 47.14 -17.14
C GLY A 856 0.86 46.59 -16.85
N ILE A 857 0.69 45.29 -16.62
CA ILE A 857 -0.63 44.70 -16.30
C ILE A 857 -1.13 45.13 -14.91
N ALA A 858 -0.21 45.55 -14.03
CA ALA A 858 -0.53 46.05 -12.69
C ALA A 858 -1.08 47.50 -12.65
N ALA A 859 -1.10 48.23 -13.78
CA ALA A 859 -1.58 49.61 -13.83
C ALA A 859 -2.41 49.87 -15.10
N GLU A 860 -3.73 49.96 -14.92
CA GLU A 860 -4.71 50.53 -15.87
C GLU A 860 -4.68 49.94 -17.31
N VAL A 861 -5.10 48.66 -17.39
CA VAL A 861 -5.54 47.88 -18.56
C VAL A 861 -4.48 47.56 -19.62
N PRO A 862 -3.95 46.33 -19.54
CA PRO A 862 -4.05 45.41 -20.68
C PRO A 862 -4.72 44.09 -20.27
N ASP A 863 -5.52 43.54 -21.19
CA ASP A 863 -6.13 42.20 -21.10
C ASP A 863 -5.03 41.12 -20.97
N LEU A 864 -4.83 40.55 -19.77
CA LEU A 864 -3.84 39.48 -19.54
C LEU A 864 -4.08 38.31 -20.48
N PHE A 865 -5.34 38.02 -20.80
CA PHE A 865 -5.72 37.00 -21.76
C PHE A 865 -5.28 37.35 -23.19
N ALA A 866 -5.21 38.64 -23.56
CA ALA A 866 -4.62 39.05 -24.83
C ALA A 866 -3.14 38.70 -24.93
N VAL A 867 -2.40 38.83 -23.82
CA VAL A 867 -1.01 38.41 -23.76
C VAL A 867 -0.90 36.89 -23.95
N LEU A 868 -1.75 36.10 -23.27
CA LEU A 868 -1.75 34.64 -23.40
C LEU A 868 -2.17 34.16 -24.80
N ARG A 869 -3.11 34.86 -25.47
CA ARG A 869 -3.44 34.58 -26.89
C ARG A 869 -2.25 34.76 -27.82
N ALA A 870 -1.38 35.73 -27.55
CA ALA A 870 -0.18 35.95 -28.34
C ALA A 870 0.93 34.89 -28.07
N GLY A 871 0.75 34.05 -27.06
CA GLY A 871 1.60 32.90 -26.78
C GLY A 871 1.79 32.67 -25.28
N ASP A 872 2.19 31.45 -24.94
CA ASP A 872 2.36 30.98 -23.57
C ASP A 872 3.45 31.73 -22.79
N ILE A 873 3.39 31.65 -21.46
CA ILE A 873 4.33 32.29 -20.53
C ILE A 873 4.81 31.28 -19.50
N ILE A 874 6.12 31.28 -19.25
CA ILE A 874 6.73 30.66 -18.06
C ILE A 874 7.14 31.74 -17.07
N ALA A 875 6.77 31.54 -15.80
CA ALA A 875 7.33 32.26 -14.66
C ALA A 875 8.17 31.29 -13.80
N HIS A 876 9.40 31.68 -13.47
CA HIS A 876 10.35 30.92 -12.67
C HIS A 876 10.49 31.57 -11.29
N HIS A 877 9.76 31.07 -10.31
CA HIS A 877 9.79 31.55 -8.93
C HIS A 877 11.03 31.02 -8.20
N PRO A 878 11.59 31.75 -7.21
CA PRO A 878 11.17 33.06 -6.71
C PRO A 878 11.72 34.24 -7.54
N TYR A 879 12.41 33.98 -8.65
CA TYR A 879 13.04 35.02 -9.48
C TYR A 879 12.01 35.93 -10.16
N ASP A 880 10.97 35.31 -10.71
CA ASP A 880 9.76 35.96 -11.19
C ASP A 880 8.72 36.06 -10.06
N SER A 881 8.02 37.20 -10.02
CA SER A 881 7.02 37.51 -9.00
C SER A 881 5.75 36.69 -9.17
N PHE A 882 5.42 35.88 -8.17
CA PHE A 882 4.15 35.15 -8.08
C PHE A 882 2.94 36.08 -8.09
N ALA A 883 3.04 37.23 -7.39
CA ALA A 883 2.00 38.24 -7.31
C ALA A 883 1.62 38.80 -8.70
N THR A 884 2.63 39.14 -9.51
CA THR A 884 2.40 39.73 -10.85
C THR A 884 2.26 38.69 -11.97
N SER A 885 2.15 37.40 -11.63
CA SER A 885 1.97 36.30 -12.60
C SER A 885 0.75 35.44 -12.25
N VAL A 886 0.90 34.45 -11.37
CA VAL A 886 -0.15 33.47 -11.05
C VAL A 886 -1.29 34.13 -10.26
N GLU A 887 -0.97 34.95 -9.25
CA GLU A 887 -1.98 35.71 -8.50
C GLU A 887 -2.70 36.69 -9.42
N ALA A 888 -1.98 37.47 -10.22
CA ALA A 888 -2.56 38.37 -11.21
C ALA A 888 -3.46 37.66 -12.23
N PHE A 889 -3.10 36.46 -12.70
CA PHE A 889 -3.96 35.66 -13.60
C PHE A 889 -5.31 35.34 -12.98
N ILE A 890 -5.31 34.87 -11.72
CA ILE A 890 -6.53 34.50 -10.99
C ILE A 890 -7.34 35.76 -10.63
N ASP A 891 -6.66 36.83 -10.21
CA ASP A 891 -7.28 38.11 -9.87
C ASP A 891 -7.98 38.74 -11.09
N HIS A 892 -7.31 38.77 -12.25
CA HIS A 892 -7.90 39.27 -13.51
C HIS A 892 -9.10 38.41 -13.92
N ALA A 893 -8.95 37.07 -13.89
CA ALA A 893 -10.03 36.16 -14.23
C ALA A 893 -11.28 36.33 -13.36
N SER A 894 -11.10 36.62 -12.07
CA SER A 894 -12.24 36.86 -11.17
C SER A 894 -12.99 38.15 -11.47
N SER A 895 -12.29 39.15 -12.02
CA SER A 895 -12.83 40.50 -12.23
C SER A 895 -13.45 40.69 -13.61
N ASP A 896 -12.95 39.99 -14.63
CA ASP A 896 -13.39 40.09 -16.03
C ASP A 896 -14.87 39.68 -16.20
N PRO A 897 -15.73 40.50 -16.83
CA PRO A 897 -17.14 40.17 -17.05
C PRO A 897 -17.36 39.04 -18.08
N GLU A 898 -16.43 38.80 -18.99
CA GLU A 898 -16.54 37.76 -20.02
C GLU A 898 -16.10 36.37 -19.52
N VAL A 899 -15.51 36.27 -18.33
CA VAL A 899 -15.18 34.99 -17.72
C VAL A 899 -16.45 34.32 -17.19
N LEU A 900 -16.70 33.10 -17.66
CA LEU A 900 -17.87 32.29 -17.33
C LEU A 900 -17.62 31.38 -16.11
N ALA A 901 -16.43 30.77 -16.05
CA ALA A 901 -16.10 29.80 -15.00
C ALA A 901 -14.61 29.80 -14.62
N ILE A 902 -14.34 29.46 -13.36
CA ILE A 902 -12.99 29.22 -12.82
C ILE A 902 -12.99 27.88 -12.08
N LYS A 903 -12.08 26.97 -12.43
CA LYS A 903 -11.88 25.70 -11.71
C LYS A 903 -10.45 25.64 -11.19
N GLN A 904 -10.25 25.35 -9.92
CA GLN A 904 -8.91 25.35 -9.31
C GLN A 904 -8.73 24.23 -8.29
N THR A 905 -7.54 23.62 -8.30
CA THR A 905 -7.07 22.75 -7.20
C THR A 905 -6.43 23.60 -6.10
N LEU A 906 -6.90 23.47 -4.86
CA LEU A 906 -6.36 24.15 -3.69
C LEU A 906 -5.68 23.13 -2.77
N TYR A 907 -4.35 23.24 -2.68
CA TYR A 907 -3.50 22.48 -1.76
C TYR A 907 -2.72 23.47 -0.90
N ARG A 908 -2.97 23.50 0.41
CA ARG A 908 -2.33 24.37 1.41
C ARG A 908 -2.36 25.87 1.06
N THR A 909 -3.39 26.59 1.50
CA THR A 909 -3.43 28.07 1.37
C THR A 909 -2.81 28.74 2.60
N SER A 910 -2.18 29.91 2.40
CA SER A 910 -1.48 30.63 3.46
C SER A 910 -2.44 31.26 4.48
N GLY A 911 -2.38 30.83 5.75
CA GLY A 911 -2.94 31.52 6.93
C GLY A 911 -4.35 32.10 6.78
N ASN A 912 -4.75 33.02 7.67
CA ASN A 912 -6.12 33.57 7.74
C ASN A 912 -6.48 34.60 6.62
N ALA A 913 -5.65 34.81 5.58
CA ALA A 913 -5.92 35.81 4.54
C ALA A 913 -5.36 35.48 3.12
N SER A 914 -5.65 34.31 2.55
CA SER A 914 -5.18 33.94 1.20
C SER A 914 -5.76 34.87 0.10
N PRO A 915 -4.94 35.56 -0.72
CA PRO A 915 -5.41 36.36 -1.86
C PRO A 915 -6.16 35.53 -2.90
N ILE A 916 -5.73 34.28 -3.14
CA ILE A 916 -6.35 33.36 -4.09
C ILE A 916 -7.78 33.02 -3.66
N VAL A 917 -7.99 32.66 -2.39
CA VAL A 917 -9.34 32.34 -1.87
C VAL A 917 -10.27 33.56 -2.00
N ARG A 918 -9.78 34.76 -1.69
CA ARG A 918 -10.55 36.00 -1.88
C ARG A 918 -10.91 36.27 -3.34
N ALA A 919 -10.00 35.99 -4.27
CA ALA A 919 -10.28 36.13 -5.71
C ALA A 919 -11.36 35.15 -6.17
N LEU A 920 -11.34 33.90 -5.71
CA LEU A 920 -12.36 32.90 -6.02
C LEU A 920 -13.74 33.27 -5.45
N ILE A 921 -13.79 33.73 -4.19
CA ILE A 921 -15.02 34.24 -3.55
C ILE A 921 -15.60 35.38 -4.38
N ARG A 922 -14.78 36.39 -4.72
CA ARG A 922 -15.21 37.53 -5.53
C ARG A 922 -15.71 37.12 -6.92
N ALA A 923 -15.10 36.10 -7.53
CA ALA A 923 -15.58 35.55 -8.80
C ALA A 923 -17.00 34.99 -8.69
N ALA A 924 -17.26 34.21 -7.63
CA ALA A 924 -18.57 33.61 -7.37
C ALA A 924 -19.64 34.66 -7.04
N GLU A 925 -19.30 35.66 -6.21
CA GLU A 925 -20.17 36.81 -5.89
C GLU A 925 -20.56 37.61 -7.14
N ARG A 926 -19.71 37.62 -8.17
CA ARG A 926 -19.98 38.24 -9.47
C ARG A 926 -20.71 37.31 -10.46
N GLY A 927 -21.22 36.17 -10.00
CA GLY A 927 -22.05 35.25 -10.78
C GLY A 927 -21.28 34.28 -11.67
N LYS A 928 -19.95 34.15 -11.52
CA LYS A 928 -19.15 33.17 -12.26
C LYS A 928 -19.32 31.77 -11.65
N GLN A 929 -19.26 30.73 -12.46
CA GLN A 929 -19.22 29.36 -11.93
C GLN A 929 -17.83 29.04 -11.39
N VAL A 930 -17.70 28.89 -10.07
CA VAL A 930 -16.42 28.60 -9.43
C VAL A 930 -16.43 27.19 -8.85
N VAL A 931 -15.39 26.40 -9.16
CA VAL A 931 -15.15 25.09 -8.57
C VAL A 931 -13.79 25.11 -7.87
N ALA A 932 -13.77 24.73 -6.60
CA ALA A 932 -12.54 24.62 -5.82
C ALA A 932 -12.39 23.21 -5.26
N LEU A 933 -11.35 22.50 -5.70
CA LEU A 933 -11.02 21.19 -5.14
C LEU A 933 -10.13 21.38 -3.90
N VAL A 934 -10.66 21.10 -2.71
CA VAL A 934 -9.96 21.35 -1.44
C VAL A 934 -9.52 20.03 -0.81
N GLU A 935 -8.22 19.90 -0.56
CA GLU A 935 -7.65 18.81 0.24
C GLU A 935 -7.75 19.15 1.73
N ILE A 936 -8.66 18.51 2.46
CA ILE A 936 -8.84 18.77 3.91
C ILE A 936 -7.71 18.13 4.74
N LYS A 937 -7.09 17.05 4.26
CA LYS A 937 -6.11 16.26 5.04
C LYS A 937 -4.65 16.75 4.94
N ALA A 938 -4.42 18.06 4.90
CA ALA A 938 -3.07 18.61 4.80
C ALA A 938 -2.51 19.05 6.19
N ARG A 939 -1.41 18.43 6.64
CA ARG A 939 -0.71 18.71 7.92
C ARG A 939 -0.59 20.22 8.24
N GLY A 940 -0.97 20.60 9.46
CA GLY A 940 -0.65 21.89 10.10
C GLY A 940 -1.63 23.03 9.85
N ASP A 941 -2.48 22.93 8.83
CA ASP A 941 -3.46 23.97 8.44
C ASP A 941 -4.90 23.43 8.36
N GLU A 942 -5.19 22.25 8.93
CA GLU A 942 -6.51 21.59 8.82
C GLU A 942 -7.66 22.53 9.26
N GLN A 943 -7.48 23.22 10.37
CA GLN A 943 -8.45 24.18 10.88
C GLN A 943 -8.61 25.39 9.93
N ALA A 944 -7.53 25.84 9.29
CA ALA A 944 -7.56 26.91 8.29
C ALA A 944 -8.24 26.44 6.99
N ASN A 945 -7.93 25.23 6.50
CA ASN A 945 -8.53 24.65 5.30
C ASN A 945 -10.03 24.37 5.48
N ILE A 946 -10.46 23.92 6.66
CA ILE A 946 -11.88 23.78 7.01
C ILE A 946 -12.57 25.15 7.04
N GLY A 947 -11.92 26.16 7.63
CA GLY A 947 -12.41 27.53 7.63
C GLY A 947 -12.58 28.09 6.21
N TRP A 948 -11.60 27.85 5.33
CA TRP A 948 -11.66 28.28 3.94
C TRP A 948 -12.70 27.55 3.11
N ALA A 949 -12.84 26.24 3.29
CA ALA A 949 -13.87 25.47 2.62
C ALA A 949 -15.27 26.04 2.93
N ARG A 950 -15.54 26.37 4.20
CA ARG A 950 -16.79 27.04 4.61
C ARG A 950 -16.96 28.41 3.98
N ALA A 951 -15.94 29.26 4.01
CA ALA A 951 -16.01 30.59 3.40
C ALA A 951 -16.25 30.54 1.88
N LEU A 952 -15.67 29.56 1.19
CA LEU A 952 -15.91 29.31 -0.23
C LEU A 952 -17.35 28.83 -0.48
N GLU A 953 -17.85 27.88 0.32
CA GLU A 953 -19.23 27.38 0.24
C GLU A 953 -20.25 28.50 0.48
N GLU A 954 -20.05 29.36 1.48
CA GLU A 954 -20.90 30.51 1.78
C GLU A 954 -20.99 31.51 0.62
N ALA A 955 -19.93 31.63 -0.18
CA ALA A 955 -19.88 32.47 -1.38
C ALA A 955 -20.45 31.80 -2.64
N ASN A 956 -21.09 30.63 -2.53
CA ASN A 956 -21.58 29.80 -3.64
C ASN A 956 -20.47 29.22 -4.56
N VAL A 957 -19.25 29.04 -4.05
CA VAL A 957 -18.24 28.24 -4.74
C VAL A 957 -18.58 26.75 -4.58
N HIS A 958 -18.50 25.98 -5.67
CA HIS A 958 -18.67 24.53 -5.62
C HIS A 958 -17.40 23.88 -5.07
N VAL A 959 -17.36 23.68 -3.76
CA VAL A 959 -16.25 23.00 -3.08
C VAL A 959 -16.38 21.49 -3.25
N VAL A 960 -15.31 20.86 -3.74
CA VAL A 960 -15.23 19.42 -3.92
C VAL A 960 -14.06 18.89 -3.12
N TYR A 961 -14.33 17.86 -2.33
CA TYR A 961 -13.32 17.11 -1.59
C TYR A 961 -12.86 15.97 -2.49
N GLY A 962 -11.55 15.82 -2.69
CA GLY A 962 -10.94 14.95 -3.73
C GLY A 962 -11.46 13.50 -3.80
N LEU A 963 -11.04 12.76 -4.84
CA LEU A 963 -11.46 11.37 -5.08
C LEU A 963 -11.14 10.45 -3.88
N LEU A 964 -12.09 9.58 -3.52
CA LEU A 964 -11.92 8.64 -2.42
C LEU A 964 -10.70 7.73 -2.66
N GLY A 965 -9.71 7.80 -1.78
CA GLY A 965 -8.48 7.00 -1.85
C GLY A 965 -7.31 7.65 -2.59
N LEU A 966 -7.47 8.84 -3.19
CA LEU A 966 -6.39 9.58 -3.86
C LEU A 966 -6.22 10.97 -3.26
N LYS A 967 -4.97 11.36 -2.96
CA LYS A 967 -4.64 12.76 -2.56
C LYS A 967 -4.47 13.60 -3.83
N THR A 968 -5.07 14.80 -3.87
CA THR A 968 -4.85 15.70 -5.02
C THR A 968 -3.61 16.55 -4.78
N HIS A 969 -2.62 16.42 -5.67
CA HIS A 969 -1.36 17.13 -5.59
C HIS A 969 -1.04 17.92 -6.86
N ALA A 970 -1.87 17.85 -7.90
CA ALA A 970 -1.82 18.74 -9.05
C ALA A 970 -2.06 20.21 -8.66
N LYS A 971 -1.39 21.15 -9.33
CA LYS A 971 -1.59 22.60 -9.17
C LYS A 971 -2.04 23.21 -10.48
N VAL A 972 -3.34 23.15 -10.69
CA VAL A 972 -3.97 23.49 -11.95
C VAL A 972 -5.11 24.47 -11.71
N THR A 973 -5.15 25.53 -12.52
CA THR A 973 -6.28 26.46 -12.62
C THR A 973 -6.75 26.48 -14.06
N LEU A 974 -8.07 26.42 -14.27
CA LEU A 974 -8.72 26.58 -15.55
C LEU A 974 -9.67 27.78 -15.49
N VAL A 975 -9.59 28.65 -16.48
CA VAL A 975 -10.47 29.80 -16.69
C VAL A 975 -11.17 29.62 -18.03
N VAL A 976 -12.49 29.71 -18.02
CA VAL A 976 -13.35 29.59 -19.20
C VAL A 976 -13.90 30.97 -19.51
N ARG A 977 -13.53 31.55 -20.64
CA ARG A 977 -13.90 32.92 -21.04
C ARG A 977 -14.69 32.92 -22.35
N ARG A 978 -15.67 33.80 -22.46
CA ARG A 978 -16.41 34.07 -23.70
C ARG A 978 -15.63 35.08 -24.53
N GLU A 979 -15.34 34.76 -25.79
CA GLU A 979 -14.67 35.69 -26.71
C GLU A 979 -15.30 35.54 -28.09
N GLY A 980 -15.73 36.64 -28.72
CA GLY A 980 -16.23 36.61 -30.11
C GLY A 980 -17.30 35.54 -30.42
N GLY A 981 -18.18 35.22 -29.45
CA GLY A 981 -19.23 34.20 -29.61
C GLY A 981 -18.79 32.75 -29.41
N HIS A 982 -17.53 32.48 -29.08
CA HIS A 982 -17.02 31.14 -28.74
C HIS A 982 -16.43 31.10 -27.32
N ILE A 983 -16.12 29.89 -26.85
CA ILE A 983 -15.52 29.65 -25.54
C ILE A 983 -14.01 29.45 -25.73
N GLN A 984 -13.22 30.22 -24.99
CA GLN A 984 -11.77 30.09 -24.93
C GLN A 984 -11.34 29.62 -23.54
N HIS A 985 -10.36 28.71 -23.50
CA HIS A 985 -9.75 28.23 -22.26
C HIS A 985 -8.43 28.95 -22.02
N TYR A 986 -8.21 29.34 -20.76
CA TYR A 986 -6.91 29.77 -20.26
C TYR A 986 -6.58 28.94 -19.03
N LEU A 987 -5.33 28.56 -18.86
CA LEU A 987 -4.93 27.66 -17.79
C LEU A 987 -3.60 28.03 -17.17
N HIS A 988 -3.46 27.64 -15.92
CA HIS A 988 -2.21 27.61 -15.17
C HIS A 988 -1.89 26.16 -14.82
N VAL A 989 -0.64 25.73 -15.02
CA VAL A 989 -0.09 24.49 -14.46
C VAL A 989 1.24 24.81 -13.80
N GLY A 990 1.38 24.50 -12.51
CA GLY A 990 2.58 24.79 -11.73
C GLY A 990 3.23 23.57 -11.10
N THR A 991 4.52 23.68 -10.83
CA THR A 991 5.26 22.70 -10.01
C THR A 991 5.02 22.91 -8.50
N GLY A 992 4.66 24.14 -8.11
CA GLY A 992 4.48 24.61 -6.73
C GLY A 992 3.04 24.91 -6.32
N ASN A 993 2.81 25.06 -5.00
CA ASN A 993 1.49 25.37 -4.42
C ASN A 993 1.06 26.83 -4.66
N TYR A 994 -0.24 27.11 -4.50
CA TYR A 994 -0.80 28.46 -4.53
C TYR A 994 -0.60 29.21 -3.20
N ASN A 995 0.66 29.35 -2.77
CA ASN A 995 1.02 30.00 -1.52
C ASN A 995 2.12 31.05 -1.75
N PRO A 996 1.82 32.35 -1.58
CA PRO A 996 2.76 33.44 -1.87
C PRO A 996 3.95 33.48 -0.91
N ASN A 997 3.82 32.93 0.30
CA ASN A 997 4.92 32.87 1.26
C ASN A 997 5.95 31.82 0.83
N THR A 998 5.49 30.63 0.44
CA THR A 998 6.40 29.57 -0.06
C THR A 998 7.00 29.93 -1.42
N ALA A 999 6.27 30.64 -2.28
CA ALA A 999 6.76 31.09 -3.58
C ALA A 999 7.96 32.06 -3.51
N ARG A 1000 8.30 32.59 -2.32
CA ARG A 1000 9.51 33.41 -2.07
C ARG A 1000 10.73 32.60 -1.66
N ILE A 1001 10.54 31.36 -1.24
CA ILE A 1001 11.60 30.49 -0.69
C ILE A 1001 11.78 29.19 -1.48
N TYR A 1002 10.78 28.78 -2.28
CA TYR A 1002 10.82 27.59 -3.11
C TYR A 1002 11.08 28.00 -4.55
N GLU A 1003 11.97 27.27 -5.23
CA GLU A 1003 12.17 27.42 -6.66
C GLU A 1003 11.12 26.59 -7.40
N ASP A 1004 10.30 27.25 -8.22
CA ASP A 1004 9.16 26.63 -8.89
C ASP A 1004 8.97 27.22 -10.29
N VAL A 1005 8.35 26.44 -11.18
CA VAL A 1005 8.03 26.87 -12.54
C VAL A 1005 6.52 26.79 -12.78
N SER A 1006 5.97 27.88 -13.30
CA SER A 1006 4.55 28.05 -13.61
C SER A 1006 4.37 28.29 -15.11
N LEU A 1007 3.50 27.51 -15.74
CA LEU A 1007 3.07 27.70 -17.13
C LEU A 1007 1.69 28.36 -17.16
N LEU A 1008 1.56 29.47 -17.89
CA LEU A 1008 0.29 30.07 -18.27
C LEU A 1008 0.08 29.87 -19.77
N SER A 1009 -1.07 29.33 -20.17
CA SER A 1009 -1.34 28.96 -21.56
C SER A 1009 -2.78 29.22 -22.00
N ALA A 1010 -2.96 29.41 -23.31
CA ALA A 1010 -4.25 29.45 -23.99
C ALA A 1010 -4.41 28.29 -25.00
N ASP A 1011 -3.56 27.25 -24.94
CA ASP A 1011 -3.61 26.09 -25.82
C ASP A 1011 -4.94 25.33 -25.67
N SER A 1012 -5.66 25.17 -26.78
CA SER A 1012 -7.00 24.59 -26.80
C SER A 1012 -7.04 23.12 -26.38
N ASP A 1013 -6.01 22.33 -26.73
CA ASP A 1013 -5.96 20.91 -26.38
C ASP A 1013 -5.63 20.73 -24.89
N LEU A 1014 -4.71 21.54 -24.35
CA LEU A 1014 -4.44 21.57 -22.91
C LEU A 1014 -5.68 22.04 -22.13
N GLY A 1015 -6.39 23.06 -22.63
CA GLY A 1015 -7.64 23.52 -22.04
C GLY A 1015 -8.72 22.44 -22.01
N ALA A 1016 -8.84 21.66 -23.08
CA ALA A 1016 -9.74 20.51 -23.15
C ALA A 1016 -9.33 19.39 -22.17
N ASP A 1017 -8.04 19.02 -22.14
CA ASP A 1017 -7.53 17.99 -21.23
C ASP A 1017 -7.70 18.38 -19.76
N VAL A 1018 -7.45 19.64 -19.39
CA VAL A 1018 -7.66 20.14 -18.04
C VAL A 1018 -9.16 20.19 -17.68
N THR A 1019 -10.02 20.52 -18.65
CA THR A 1019 -11.48 20.43 -18.46
C THR A 1019 -11.90 19.00 -18.13
N GLU A 1020 -11.39 18.02 -18.88
CA GLU A 1020 -11.63 16.60 -18.66
C GLU A 1020 -11.06 16.14 -17.30
N LEU A 1021 -9.90 16.64 -16.88
CA LEU A 1021 -9.34 16.39 -15.55
C LEU A 1021 -10.27 16.89 -14.44
N PHE A 1022 -10.77 18.12 -14.53
CA PHE A 1022 -11.74 18.60 -13.53
C PHE A 1022 -13.04 17.80 -13.54
N ASN A 1023 -13.53 17.36 -14.71
CA ASN A 1023 -14.72 16.53 -14.79
C ASN A 1023 -14.51 15.13 -14.17
N LEU A 1024 -13.28 14.58 -14.25
CA LEU A 1024 -12.87 13.38 -13.52
C LEU A 1024 -12.86 13.61 -12.01
N LEU A 1025 -12.38 14.77 -11.57
CA LEU A 1025 -12.25 15.10 -10.14
C LEU A 1025 -13.59 15.43 -9.48
N THR A 1026 -14.56 15.98 -10.22
CA THR A 1026 -15.83 16.45 -9.67
C THR A 1026 -17.03 15.56 -10.02
N GLY A 1027 -16.85 14.50 -10.81
CA GLY A 1027 -17.96 13.66 -11.29
C GLY A 1027 -17.56 12.21 -11.57
N TYR A 1028 -18.54 11.37 -11.92
CA TYR A 1028 -18.35 9.93 -12.21
C TYR A 1028 -17.81 9.67 -13.64
N SER A 1029 -16.81 10.45 -14.09
CA SER A 1029 -16.18 10.25 -15.40
C SER A 1029 -15.11 9.15 -15.34
N ARG A 1030 -14.94 8.39 -16.43
CA ARG A 1030 -13.90 7.35 -16.57
C ARG A 1030 -12.92 7.72 -17.68
N GLN A 1031 -12.41 8.95 -17.63
CA GLN A 1031 -11.45 9.43 -18.62
C GLN A 1031 -10.14 8.64 -18.52
N SER A 1032 -9.74 8.00 -19.62
CA SER A 1032 -8.54 7.15 -19.70
C SER A 1032 -7.50 7.66 -20.69
N ARG A 1033 -7.81 8.73 -21.43
CA ARG A 1033 -6.93 9.29 -22.47
C ARG A 1033 -6.97 10.81 -22.41
N TYR A 1034 -5.81 11.42 -22.56
CA TYR A 1034 -5.61 12.86 -22.70
C TYR A 1034 -4.87 13.11 -24.02
N ARG A 1035 -5.03 14.30 -24.61
CA ARG A 1035 -4.39 14.67 -25.89
C ARG A 1035 -2.91 14.96 -25.71
N LYS A 1036 -2.57 15.73 -24.67
CA LYS A 1036 -1.24 16.23 -24.33
C LYS A 1036 -0.87 15.97 -22.88
N LEU A 1037 -1.83 16.01 -21.96
CA LEU A 1037 -1.59 15.95 -20.52
C LEU A 1037 -1.17 14.55 -20.05
N LEU A 1038 -0.14 14.48 -19.20
CA LEU A 1038 0.22 13.28 -18.45
C LEU A 1038 -0.32 13.41 -17.01
N VAL A 1039 -1.24 12.54 -16.63
CA VAL A 1039 -1.99 12.57 -15.37
C VAL A 1039 -1.78 11.28 -14.60
N ALA A 1040 -1.43 11.38 -13.32
CA ALA A 1040 -1.47 10.24 -12.41
C ALA A 1040 -2.87 10.05 -11.81
N PRO A 1041 -3.30 8.81 -11.53
CA PRO A 1041 -2.64 7.54 -11.83
C PRO A 1041 -2.92 6.99 -13.25
N THR A 1042 -3.49 7.81 -14.13
CA THR A 1042 -4.05 7.35 -15.43
C THR A 1042 -2.99 6.95 -16.45
N ASN A 1043 -2.08 7.87 -16.82
CA ASN A 1043 -1.12 7.66 -17.91
C ASN A 1043 0.28 8.25 -17.62
N LEU A 1044 0.50 8.86 -16.45
CA LEU A 1044 1.79 9.50 -16.14
C LEU A 1044 2.96 8.51 -16.09
N ARG A 1045 2.84 7.41 -15.33
CA ARG A 1045 3.87 6.38 -15.21
C ARG A 1045 4.27 5.80 -16.57
N SER A 1046 3.27 5.32 -17.31
CA SER A 1046 3.49 4.75 -18.64
C SER A 1046 4.04 5.79 -19.62
N GLY A 1047 3.59 7.04 -19.54
CA GLY A 1047 4.05 8.13 -20.41
C GLY A 1047 5.52 8.47 -20.19
N ILE A 1048 5.95 8.65 -18.94
CA ILE A 1048 7.36 8.92 -18.62
C ILE A 1048 8.24 7.72 -18.99
N THR A 1049 7.79 6.49 -18.71
CA THR A 1049 8.54 5.26 -19.05
C THR A 1049 8.78 5.16 -20.56
N GLN A 1050 7.73 5.38 -21.38
CA GLN A 1050 7.86 5.38 -22.85
C GLN A 1050 8.80 6.48 -23.37
N LEU A 1051 8.81 7.65 -22.73
CA LEU A 1051 9.75 8.73 -23.08
C LEU A 1051 11.20 8.34 -22.77
N ILE A 1052 11.45 7.63 -21.67
CA ILE A 1052 12.78 7.09 -21.31
C ILE A 1052 13.19 5.99 -22.29
N GLU A 1053 12.32 5.01 -22.54
CA GLU A 1053 12.58 3.88 -23.46
C GLU A 1053 12.90 4.36 -24.88
N ARG A 1054 12.23 5.43 -25.34
CA ARG A 1054 12.52 6.03 -26.65
C ARG A 1054 13.96 6.57 -26.75
N GLU A 1055 14.53 7.03 -25.64
CA GLU A 1055 15.90 7.51 -25.57
C GLU A 1055 16.92 6.38 -25.34
N ALA A 1056 16.48 5.11 -25.18
CA ALA A 1056 17.36 3.94 -24.98
C ALA A 1056 18.08 3.52 -26.29
N VAL A 1057 18.86 4.45 -26.84
CA VAL A 1057 19.66 4.30 -28.05
C VAL A 1057 21.01 4.98 -27.86
N VAL A 1058 22.01 4.60 -28.66
CA VAL A 1058 23.33 5.24 -28.63
C VAL A 1058 23.20 6.73 -28.94
N GLY A 1059 23.63 7.59 -28.01
CA GLY A 1059 23.53 9.04 -28.15
C GLY A 1059 22.18 9.63 -27.75
N GLY A 1060 21.25 8.82 -27.22
CA GLY A 1060 20.02 9.32 -26.59
C GLY A 1060 20.33 10.26 -25.43
N ARG A 1061 19.42 11.18 -25.13
CA ARG A 1061 19.65 12.23 -24.12
C ARG A 1061 18.46 12.40 -23.20
N ILE A 1062 18.70 12.28 -21.90
CA ILE A 1062 17.69 12.48 -20.86
C ILE A 1062 18.22 13.50 -19.85
N ILE A 1063 17.43 14.51 -19.51
CA ILE A 1063 17.67 15.39 -18.37
C ILE A 1063 16.40 15.45 -17.52
N ILE A 1064 16.48 15.06 -16.25
CA ILE A 1064 15.33 15.07 -15.33
C ILE A 1064 15.69 15.86 -14.09
N LYS A 1065 14.89 16.88 -13.77
CA LYS A 1065 14.93 17.61 -12.50
C LYS A 1065 13.70 17.25 -11.69
N VAL A 1066 13.88 16.73 -10.48
CA VAL A 1066 12.81 16.34 -9.54
C VAL A 1066 13.27 16.50 -8.09
N ASN A 1067 12.33 16.49 -7.13
CA ASN A 1067 12.70 16.49 -5.73
C ASN A 1067 13.11 15.10 -5.24
N ASN A 1068 12.46 14.05 -5.76
CA ASN A 1068 12.69 12.67 -5.34
C ASN A 1068 12.65 11.71 -6.54
N LEU A 1069 13.55 10.73 -6.54
CA LEU A 1069 13.60 9.61 -7.48
C LEU A 1069 13.79 8.31 -6.70
N ILE A 1070 12.71 7.58 -6.43
CA ILE A 1070 12.72 6.33 -5.67
C ILE A 1070 11.86 5.21 -6.29
N ASP A 1071 11.18 5.48 -7.40
CA ASP A 1071 10.39 4.48 -8.11
C ASP A 1071 11.27 3.47 -8.85
N GLN A 1072 11.13 2.18 -8.52
CA GLN A 1072 12.00 1.11 -9.05
C GLN A 1072 11.86 0.95 -10.57
N GLU A 1073 10.65 1.06 -11.10
CA GLU A 1073 10.38 0.84 -12.52
C GLU A 1073 10.98 1.95 -13.37
N ILE A 1074 10.84 3.20 -12.92
CA ILE A 1074 11.49 4.35 -13.58
C ILE A 1074 13.02 4.28 -13.45
N ILE A 1075 13.55 3.90 -12.28
CA ILE A 1075 15.00 3.74 -12.09
C ILE A 1075 15.55 2.65 -13.02
N ASP A 1076 14.84 1.54 -13.16
CA ASP A 1076 15.24 0.44 -14.04
C ASP A 1076 15.20 0.86 -15.51
N ALA A 1077 14.18 1.58 -15.94
CA ALA A 1077 14.13 2.15 -17.30
C ALA A 1077 15.32 3.11 -17.57
N LEU A 1078 15.74 3.90 -16.57
CA LEU A 1078 16.92 4.76 -16.68
C LEU A 1078 18.23 3.95 -16.75
N TYR A 1079 18.35 2.85 -16.00
CA TYR A 1079 19.48 1.93 -16.13
C TYR A 1079 19.54 1.30 -17.52
N ASP A 1080 18.42 0.80 -18.03
CA ASP A 1080 18.34 0.17 -19.36
C ASP A 1080 18.68 1.19 -20.47
N ALA A 1081 18.20 2.44 -20.35
CA ALA A 1081 18.56 3.51 -21.27
C ALA A 1081 20.07 3.83 -21.22
N SER A 1082 20.68 3.85 -20.03
CA SER A 1082 22.12 4.06 -19.86
C SER A 1082 22.93 2.94 -20.52
N GLN A 1083 22.55 1.68 -20.29
CA GLN A 1083 23.17 0.49 -20.89
C GLN A 1083 23.05 0.48 -22.41
N SER A 1084 21.95 1.02 -22.95
CA SER A 1084 21.71 1.16 -24.39
C SER A 1084 22.48 2.33 -25.03
N GLY A 1085 23.18 3.14 -24.23
CA GLY A 1085 24.06 4.21 -24.71
C GLY A 1085 23.52 5.63 -24.55
N ALA A 1086 22.40 5.81 -23.83
CA ALA A 1086 21.86 7.13 -23.53
C ALA A 1086 22.70 7.87 -22.46
N HIS A 1087 22.83 9.18 -22.61
CA HIS A 1087 23.43 10.07 -21.61
C HIS A 1087 22.35 10.72 -20.75
N ILE A 1088 22.42 10.47 -19.45
CA ILE A 1088 21.35 10.81 -18.50
C ILE A 1088 21.92 11.73 -17.42
N ASP A 1089 21.36 12.94 -17.30
CA ASP A 1089 21.64 13.84 -16.18
C ASP A 1089 20.40 14.00 -15.29
N LEU A 1090 20.57 13.75 -14.00
CA LEU A 1090 19.50 13.79 -13.02
C LEU A 1090 19.81 14.89 -12.00
N LEU A 1091 18.92 15.86 -11.84
CA LEU A 1091 18.94 16.88 -10.80
C LEU A 1091 17.92 16.48 -9.72
N VAL A 1092 18.38 15.74 -8.71
CA VAL A 1092 17.52 15.19 -7.64
C VAL A 1092 17.86 15.88 -6.33
N ARG A 1093 16.97 16.76 -5.84
CA ARG A 1093 17.22 17.54 -4.62
C ARG A 1093 17.41 16.64 -3.39
N SER A 1094 16.40 15.82 -3.09
CA SER A 1094 16.27 15.09 -1.83
C SER A 1094 16.62 13.61 -1.99
N MET A 1095 15.64 12.70 -1.94
CA MET A 1095 15.87 11.25 -1.97
C MET A 1095 16.14 10.76 -3.39
N CYS A 1096 17.22 10.02 -3.56
CA CYS A 1096 17.57 9.32 -4.79
C CYS A 1096 17.97 7.87 -4.46
N SER A 1097 17.20 6.90 -4.93
CA SER A 1097 17.52 5.47 -4.80
C SER A 1097 18.31 4.92 -5.99
N LEU A 1098 18.51 5.73 -7.04
CA LEU A 1098 19.35 5.37 -8.18
C LEU A 1098 20.83 5.47 -7.81
N ARG A 1099 21.62 4.54 -8.31
CA ARG A 1099 23.07 4.49 -8.11
C ARG A 1099 23.81 4.83 -9.42
N PRO A 1100 24.39 6.03 -9.56
CA PRO A 1100 25.02 6.49 -10.80
C PRO A 1100 26.46 5.98 -10.98
N GLY A 1101 26.98 6.00 -12.22
CA GLY A 1101 28.38 5.74 -12.52
C GLY A 1101 28.88 4.31 -12.23
N VAL A 1102 27.97 3.35 -12.05
CA VAL A 1102 28.32 1.94 -11.81
C VAL A 1102 28.64 1.27 -13.16
N PRO A 1103 29.86 0.71 -13.35
CA PRO A 1103 30.23 0.11 -14.62
C PRO A 1103 29.29 -1.01 -15.08
N GLY A 1104 28.84 -0.95 -16.33
CA GLY A 1104 27.89 -1.90 -16.94
C GLY A 1104 26.43 -1.75 -16.48
N LEU A 1105 26.10 -0.78 -15.64
CA LEU A 1105 24.73 -0.54 -15.14
C LEU A 1105 24.29 0.91 -15.37
N SER A 1106 25.13 1.87 -14.98
CA SER A 1106 24.79 3.30 -14.96
C SER A 1106 25.97 4.19 -15.36
N ASP A 1107 26.88 3.68 -16.20
CA ASP A 1107 28.10 4.37 -16.67
C ASP A 1107 27.84 5.77 -17.22
N ARG A 1108 26.64 5.99 -17.76
CA ARG A 1108 26.24 7.24 -18.44
C ARG A 1108 25.19 8.02 -17.67
N ILE A 1109 24.97 7.69 -16.41
CA ILE A 1109 24.07 8.42 -15.51
C ILE A 1109 24.90 9.28 -14.57
N ARG A 1110 24.64 10.58 -14.57
CA ARG A 1110 25.12 11.53 -13.57
C ARG A 1110 23.95 12.01 -12.71
N VAL A 1111 24.13 12.02 -11.40
CA VAL A 1111 23.14 12.54 -10.45
C VAL A 1111 23.76 13.70 -9.68
N ARG A 1112 23.07 14.84 -9.68
CA ARG A 1112 23.44 16.05 -8.93
C ARG A 1112 22.31 16.52 -8.03
N SER A 1113 22.64 17.30 -7.01
CA SER A 1113 21.70 18.01 -6.15
C SER A 1113 22.21 19.40 -5.83
N ILE A 1114 21.31 20.37 -5.77
CA ILE A 1114 21.61 21.77 -5.46
C ILE A 1114 20.96 22.08 -4.11
N VAL A 1115 21.77 22.56 -3.16
CA VAL A 1115 21.32 23.00 -1.83
C VAL A 1115 21.87 24.40 -1.61
N GLY A 1116 20.99 25.38 -1.40
CA GLY A 1116 21.34 26.79 -1.28
C GLY A 1116 20.23 27.61 -0.64
N GLN A 1117 20.20 28.92 -0.89
CA GLN A 1117 19.25 29.86 -0.32
C GLN A 1117 17.79 29.46 -0.59
N PHE A 1118 17.50 29.11 -1.84
CA PHE A 1118 16.19 28.65 -2.26
C PHE A 1118 16.09 27.12 -2.24
N LEU A 1119 14.91 26.64 -1.88
CA LEU A 1119 14.60 25.22 -1.90
C LEU A 1119 14.20 24.80 -3.32
N GLU A 1120 15.10 24.16 -4.05
CA GLU A 1120 14.85 23.60 -5.40
C GLU A 1120 13.57 22.76 -5.41
N HIS A 1121 12.53 23.13 -6.14
CA HIS A 1121 11.24 22.43 -6.05
C HIS A 1121 10.59 22.14 -7.40
N SER A 1122 11.07 22.74 -8.49
CA SER A 1122 10.52 22.49 -9.82
C SER A 1122 10.80 21.07 -10.30
N ARG A 1123 9.85 20.54 -11.09
CA ARG A 1123 10.00 19.27 -11.81
C ARG A 1123 9.96 19.52 -13.31
N ILE A 1124 11.05 19.19 -13.98
CA ILE A 1124 11.26 19.43 -15.41
C ILE A 1124 11.85 18.16 -16.02
N PHE A 1125 11.31 17.73 -17.15
CA PHE A 1125 11.78 16.56 -17.89
C PHE A 1125 12.16 16.98 -19.31
N SER A 1126 13.33 16.56 -19.79
CA SER A 1126 13.82 16.81 -21.14
C SER A 1126 14.30 15.50 -21.77
N PHE A 1127 13.83 15.23 -22.99
CA PHE A 1127 14.16 14.03 -23.77
C PHE A 1127 14.65 14.46 -25.16
N GLY A 1128 15.81 13.95 -25.60
CA GLY A 1128 16.53 14.44 -26.77
C GLY A 1128 15.83 14.22 -28.12
N ASN A 1129 15.08 13.13 -28.25
CA ASN A 1129 14.27 12.74 -29.41
C ASN A 1129 14.99 12.97 -30.74
N ALA A 1130 16.16 12.32 -30.91
CA ALA A 1130 16.99 12.40 -32.11
C ALA A 1130 17.32 13.84 -32.57
N GLY A 1131 17.59 14.74 -31.62
CA GLY A 1131 17.94 16.14 -31.88
C GLY A 1131 16.76 17.10 -31.93
N ARG A 1132 15.56 16.65 -31.56
CA ARG A 1132 14.35 17.48 -31.44
C ARG A 1132 13.80 17.43 -30.02
N PRO A 1133 14.47 18.09 -29.06
CA PRO A 1133 14.17 17.88 -27.66
C PRO A 1133 12.73 18.25 -27.27
N GLU A 1134 12.13 17.39 -26.47
CA GLU A 1134 10.80 17.53 -25.88
C GLU A 1134 10.94 17.87 -24.39
N TYR A 1135 10.15 18.84 -23.91
CA TYR A 1135 10.21 19.34 -22.54
C TYR A 1135 8.85 19.21 -21.87
N TYR A 1136 8.87 18.82 -20.61
CA TYR A 1136 7.68 18.69 -19.77
C TYR A 1136 7.92 19.34 -18.41
N LEU A 1137 6.86 19.85 -17.79
CA LEU A 1137 6.88 20.33 -16.40
C LEU A 1137 5.58 19.97 -15.69
N GLY A 1138 5.60 19.87 -14.36
CA GLY A 1138 4.38 19.62 -13.60
C GLY A 1138 4.60 19.27 -12.13
N SER A 1139 3.58 18.71 -11.51
CA SER A 1139 3.54 18.54 -10.05
C SER A 1139 4.24 17.27 -9.53
N SER A 1140 4.55 16.31 -10.41
CA SER A 1140 4.95 14.96 -10.02
C SER A 1140 6.45 14.80 -9.80
N ASP A 1141 6.80 14.17 -8.67
CA ASP A 1141 8.11 13.52 -8.48
C ASP A 1141 8.05 12.06 -9.00
N LEU A 1142 9.21 11.39 -9.05
CA LEU A 1142 9.32 10.00 -9.50
C LEU A 1142 9.32 9.05 -8.28
N MET A 1143 8.18 9.03 -7.59
CA MET A 1143 7.91 8.13 -6.46
C MET A 1143 6.62 7.32 -6.70
N PRO A 1144 6.51 6.08 -6.19
CA PRO A 1144 5.31 5.26 -6.39
C PRO A 1144 4.00 5.97 -6.02
N ARG A 1145 3.99 6.70 -4.89
CA ARG A 1145 2.81 7.46 -4.45
C ARG A 1145 2.41 8.60 -5.38
N ASN A 1146 3.34 9.25 -6.06
CA ASN A 1146 3.03 10.33 -7.00
C ASN A 1146 2.50 9.75 -8.31
N LEU A 1147 3.05 8.61 -8.73
CA LEU A 1147 2.69 7.95 -9.98
C LEU A 1147 1.37 7.18 -9.89
N ASP A 1148 1.03 6.61 -8.73
CA ASP A 1148 -0.08 5.65 -8.61
C ASP A 1148 -1.17 6.03 -7.58
N ARG A 1149 -0.86 6.87 -6.58
CA ARG A 1149 -1.75 7.13 -5.42
C ARG A 1149 -2.15 8.60 -5.27
N ARG A 1150 -1.73 9.45 -6.20
CA ARG A 1150 -2.03 10.87 -6.23
C ARG A 1150 -2.55 11.27 -7.58
N VAL A 1151 -3.34 12.35 -7.58
CA VAL A 1151 -3.62 13.07 -8.81
C VAL A 1151 -2.51 14.08 -9.03
N GLU A 1152 -1.66 13.82 -10.01
CA GLU A 1152 -0.58 14.69 -10.48
C GLU A 1152 -0.83 15.09 -11.93
N ALA A 1153 -0.31 16.23 -12.37
CA ALA A 1153 -0.45 16.71 -13.73
C ALA A 1153 0.91 17.20 -14.26
N VAL A 1154 1.31 16.69 -15.42
CA VAL A 1154 2.54 17.05 -16.15
C VAL A 1154 2.17 17.41 -17.59
N VAL A 1155 2.61 18.59 -18.04
CA VAL A 1155 2.30 19.16 -19.35
C VAL A 1155 3.53 19.22 -20.26
N PRO A 1156 3.38 18.94 -21.57
CA PRO A 1156 4.41 19.26 -22.55
C PRO A 1156 4.49 20.78 -22.78
N VAL A 1157 5.69 21.31 -22.97
CA VAL A 1157 5.93 22.70 -23.34
C VAL A 1157 6.28 22.78 -24.82
N THR A 1158 5.32 23.22 -25.63
CA THR A 1158 5.44 23.17 -27.09
C THR A 1158 6.01 24.45 -27.71
N ASP A 1159 5.87 25.63 -27.08
CA ASP A 1159 6.43 26.90 -27.59
C ASP A 1159 7.98 26.83 -27.63
N PRO A 1160 8.61 26.98 -28.80
CA PRO A 1160 10.06 26.91 -28.94
C PRO A 1160 10.83 27.89 -28.05
N ARG A 1161 10.30 29.09 -27.79
CA ARG A 1161 10.93 30.11 -26.93
C ARG A 1161 10.98 29.64 -25.48
N LEU A 1162 9.90 29.00 -25.03
CA LEU A 1162 9.78 28.46 -23.68
C LEU A 1162 10.64 27.21 -23.49
N ARG A 1163 10.79 26.38 -24.53
CA ARG A 1163 11.76 25.25 -24.52
C ARG A 1163 13.19 25.72 -24.31
N VAL A 1164 13.60 26.79 -24.99
CA VAL A 1164 14.92 27.40 -24.78
C VAL A 1164 15.08 27.89 -23.34
N ARG A 1165 14.03 28.49 -22.75
CA ARG A 1165 14.07 28.93 -21.35
C ARG A 1165 14.20 27.74 -20.39
N LEU A 1166 13.47 26.65 -20.60
CA LEU A 1166 13.59 25.44 -19.77
C LEU A 1166 14.98 24.80 -19.91
N GLN A 1167 15.53 24.73 -21.12
CA GLN A 1167 16.89 24.25 -21.34
C GLN A 1167 17.92 25.13 -20.61
N GLN A 1168 17.76 26.46 -20.65
CA GLN A 1168 18.63 27.38 -19.91
C GLN A 1168 18.56 27.13 -18.39
N ILE A 1169 17.38 26.83 -17.83
CA ILE A 1169 17.25 26.46 -16.42
C ILE A 1169 18.05 25.18 -16.14
N LEU A 1170 17.86 24.14 -16.95
CA LEU A 1170 18.57 22.88 -16.81
C LEU A 1170 20.10 23.05 -16.96
N ASP A 1171 20.56 23.80 -17.95
CA ASP A 1171 21.99 24.03 -18.22
C ASP A 1171 22.67 24.79 -17.08
N VAL A 1172 22.04 25.86 -16.57
CA VAL A 1172 22.57 26.61 -15.42
C VAL A 1172 22.64 25.72 -14.18
N SER A 1173 21.61 24.92 -13.91
CA SER A 1173 21.62 23.95 -12.80
C SER A 1173 22.69 22.86 -13.00
N LEU A 1174 22.89 22.35 -14.21
CA LEU A 1174 23.91 21.36 -14.51
C LEU A 1174 25.33 21.94 -14.55
N ALA A 1175 25.48 23.25 -14.71
CA ALA A 1175 26.77 23.93 -14.71
C ALA A 1175 27.22 24.36 -13.30
N ASP A 1176 26.31 24.41 -12.32
CA ASP A 1176 26.59 24.87 -10.96
C ASP A 1176 27.74 24.08 -10.32
N ASP A 1177 28.69 24.79 -9.72
CA ASP A 1177 29.81 24.25 -8.96
C ASP A 1177 30.03 24.98 -7.62
N VAL A 1178 29.02 25.71 -7.18
CA VAL A 1178 29.02 26.44 -5.89
C VAL A 1178 28.04 25.81 -4.92
N LEU A 1179 26.82 25.51 -5.37
CA LEU A 1179 25.76 24.91 -4.58
C LEU A 1179 25.66 23.39 -4.80
N ALA A 1180 26.13 22.90 -5.95
CA ALA A 1180 25.95 21.52 -6.38
C ALA A 1180 26.76 20.47 -5.58
N TRP A 1181 26.16 19.29 -5.50
CA TRP A 1181 26.72 18.04 -4.99
C TRP A 1181 26.51 16.95 -6.03
N ASP A 1182 27.47 16.04 -6.18
CA ASP A 1182 27.39 14.88 -7.07
C ASP A 1182 27.28 13.59 -6.24
N LEU A 1183 26.42 12.66 -6.68
CA LEU A 1183 26.30 11.33 -6.08
C LEU A 1183 27.27 10.37 -6.77
N GLY A 1184 28.12 9.72 -5.99
CA GLY A 1184 29.13 8.78 -6.46
C GLY A 1184 28.59 7.35 -6.66
N PRO A 1185 29.37 6.48 -7.32
CA PRO A 1185 29.03 5.06 -7.51
C PRO A 1185 29.11 4.24 -6.20
N ASP A 1186 29.67 4.78 -5.13
CA ASP A 1186 29.64 4.22 -3.78
C ASP A 1186 28.33 4.55 -3.03
N GLY A 1187 27.50 5.45 -3.58
CA GLY A 1187 26.28 5.94 -2.95
C GLY A 1187 26.51 7.15 -2.03
N ALA A 1188 27.71 7.73 -2.00
CA ALA A 1188 28.01 8.91 -1.19
C ALA A 1188 27.84 10.21 -1.99
N TRP A 1189 27.40 11.27 -1.31
CA TRP A 1189 27.33 12.61 -1.90
C TRP A 1189 28.61 13.39 -1.64
N HIS A 1190 29.14 14.03 -2.69
CA HIS A 1190 30.33 14.88 -2.61
C HIS A 1190 30.03 16.29 -3.09
N LYS A 1191 30.54 17.28 -2.35
CA LYS A 1191 30.45 18.67 -2.79
C LYS A 1191 31.25 18.83 -4.08
N VAL A 1192 30.66 19.46 -5.08
CA VAL A 1192 31.36 19.71 -6.34
C VAL A 1192 32.42 20.79 -6.10
N PRO A 1193 33.69 20.57 -6.51
CA PRO A 1193 34.72 21.58 -6.39
C PRO A 1193 34.39 22.83 -7.20
N THR A 1194 34.47 24.00 -6.55
CA THR A 1194 34.26 25.27 -7.23
C THR A 1194 35.45 25.62 -8.12
N VAL A 1195 35.25 25.61 -9.44
CA VAL A 1195 36.30 25.91 -10.44
C VAL A 1195 35.89 27.10 -11.31
N ARG A 1196 34.66 27.13 -11.81
CA ARG A 1196 34.06 28.16 -12.64
C ARG A 1196 33.30 29.22 -11.84
N ALA A 1197 33.00 28.93 -10.57
CA ALA A 1197 32.24 29.80 -9.67
C ALA A 1197 30.83 30.12 -10.18
N ILE A 1198 30.18 29.13 -10.82
CA ILE A 1198 28.81 29.25 -11.30
C ILE A 1198 27.88 28.88 -10.14
N ASN A 1199 27.13 29.88 -9.66
CA ASN A 1199 26.05 29.72 -8.69
C ASN A 1199 24.71 29.87 -9.40
N SER A 1200 23.89 28.81 -9.41
CA SER A 1200 22.62 28.78 -10.13
C SER A 1200 21.64 29.83 -9.61
N HIS A 1201 21.51 29.99 -8.29
CA HIS A 1201 20.60 30.97 -7.69
C HIS A 1201 20.99 32.40 -8.06
N ALA A 1202 22.27 32.74 -7.99
CA ALA A 1202 22.78 34.04 -8.41
C ALA A 1202 22.55 34.27 -9.91
N ARG A 1203 22.86 33.27 -10.74
CA ARG A 1203 22.67 33.39 -12.20
C ARG A 1203 21.21 33.55 -12.59
N PHE A 1204 20.29 32.87 -11.90
CA PHE A 1204 18.86 33.04 -12.16
C PHE A 1204 18.33 34.42 -11.72
N LYS A 1205 18.83 34.98 -10.61
CA LYS A 1205 18.56 36.38 -10.22
C LYS A 1205 19.03 37.37 -11.30
N GLU A 1206 20.25 37.20 -11.80
CA GLU A 1206 20.78 38.02 -12.90
C GLU A 1206 19.92 37.90 -14.17
N LEU A 1207 19.62 36.67 -14.61
CA LEU A 1207 18.79 36.43 -15.79
C LEU A 1207 17.39 37.04 -15.66
N ALA A 1208 16.81 37.06 -14.46
CA ALA A 1208 15.54 37.73 -14.19
C ALA A 1208 15.67 39.26 -14.35
N LEU A 1209 16.74 39.86 -13.82
CA LEU A 1209 17.03 41.29 -13.99
C LEU A 1209 17.32 41.67 -15.45
N GLU A 1210 18.11 40.87 -16.18
CA GLU A 1210 18.41 41.06 -17.61
C GLU A 1210 17.13 41.03 -18.45
N SER A 1211 16.28 40.01 -18.21
CA SER A 1211 14.96 39.89 -18.84
C SER A 1211 14.09 41.10 -18.50
N ALA A 1212 14.17 41.55 -17.24
CA ALA A 1212 13.48 42.73 -16.73
C ALA A 1212 14.05 44.08 -17.23
N HIS A 1213 15.12 44.13 -18.02
CA HIS A 1213 15.56 45.39 -18.62
C HIS A 1213 15.38 45.42 -20.14
N GLY A 1214 14.74 44.39 -20.73
CA GLY A 1214 14.48 44.33 -22.18
C GLY A 1214 15.70 43.93 -23.03
N ASN A 1215 16.82 43.56 -22.40
CA ASN A 1215 18.06 43.15 -23.06
C ASN A 1215 18.14 41.63 -23.34
N GLY A 1216 17.17 40.85 -22.85
CA GLY A 1216 17.22 39.39 -22.84
C GLY A 1216 16.67 38.74 -24.11
N LEU A 1217 17.43 38.81 -25.20
CA LEU A 1217 17.53 37.78 -26.26
C LEU A 1217 18.69 38.07 -27.26
N SER A 1218 19.50 39.10 -27.03
CA SER A 1218 20.73 39.35 -27.79
C SER A 1218 21.92 38.75 -27.06
N GLY A 1219 22.32 37.54 -27.45
CA GLY A 1219 23.54 36.89 -26.98
C GLY A 1219 23.27 35.76 -26.00
N VAL A 1220 23.13 34.55 -26.52
CA VAL A 1220 23.42 33.34 -25.75
C VAL A 1220 24.96 33.26 -25.67
N PRO A 1221 25.61 33.45 -24.52
CA PRO A 1221 26.97 32.95 -24.38
C PRO A 1221 26.84 31.43 -24.29
N HIS A 1222 27.48 30.71 -25.20
CA HIS A 1222 27.76 29.30 -24.97
C HIS A 1222 28.54 29.20 -23.65
N ILE A 1223 27.91 28.63 -22.61
CA ILE A 1223 28.58 28.21 -21.37
C ILE A 1223 29.17 26.82 -21.60
#